data_AF-A0A031HKM8-F1
#
_entry.id   AF-A0A031HKM8-F1
#
_cell.length_a   1.000
_cell.length_b   1.000
_cell.length_c   1.000
_cell.angle_alpha   90.00
_cell.angle_beta   90.00
_cell.angle_gamma   90.00
#
_symmetry.space_group_name_H-M   'P 1'
#
loop_
_entity.id
_entity.type
_entity.pdbx_description
1 polymer ?
#
loop_
_entity_poly.entity_id
_entity_poly.type
_entity_poly.pdbx_seq_one_letter_code
_entity_poly.pdbx_strand_id
1 'polypeptide(L)'
;MSITRLPALGALFLLAGAAPAVPVTPFAIGALHGTLRADTQTLAQLSPAGEPAFSFVPTAREAERSGDGYNHVGDLDLRLRVAGGTWRDFGSAHRRRPIVALPTPRGTIAAADITATMGDGMPLLVERRWQIDRGALALRFRLTNRSAAAVEIGGLGMPMAFDNIITGRDLDQAHAQASFADPYIGRDAGYLQVTRLNGQGPALLVLPGRDTPFEAYAPLADAAHAPADAVFTEKTRREQTFEGFYDWLVHSRGFAEREWRNAGGQWNAPTSRLLAPGASLEVGVRFVAAPTIRGIEPTLIAQRRPVAIGLPGYVVPTEQSASLFVRAPSRLTGFDSSPADALAVRRAGSIHGWTRLAIRSHGYGPARLTLHYADGQQQTVSYYVTRPLDTTMAALGRFATTRQWYEGKGDPFGRSPAILTYDHEAQRIVDVEPRVWIAGMSDEGGAGSWVAAMMKQLDHPDAAEVAKLERLVDETVVGRLQVADGPHRGGVRKSLFYYDPARFPTLYRDPAAWKSWTAWDAKQAGDLGRSYNYPHVAIGHWVLYRLARNHVGLVTRHDWRWYLDWAQTTIVAMMRDAPYYTQFGQMEGNVFLDILADLRREGMTAEADRIEALMRARTDHWAGLRYPFGSEMAWDSTGQPEVYDWLRHFGYERQAVQTREVILGYDPTLPSWGYNGNARRYWDFLYGGKTARIERQIHHYGSTNNALPLFDSFRRDPTDLHLLRVAYGGLMGGVTNIDRDGFASAAFHAWPDRMQWDAYSGDYGMGYFAHAYAVASYLVDDPTFGWLGFGGEVTQAAGSVTIRPRDGARTRLFIAPAGQWITLAAGRIAAARYAPKTGAITLTLDPADAATPAARLFVARTTPAGRDYAVAGGTAERGGVTLPLATTPVEVTLRPR
;
A
#
# COMPACT_ATOMS: atom_id res chain seq x y z
N MET A 1 21.93 35.36 13.04
CA MET A 1 22.23 35.65 14.46
C MET A 1 23.16 34.56 14.95
N SER A 2 24.30 34.95 15.52
CA SER A 2 25.44 34.06 15.84
C SER A 2 25.03 32.91 16.76
N ILE A 3 25.45 31.69 16.42
CA ILE A 3 25.12 30.46 17.13
C ILE A 3 25.98 30.38 18.38
N THR A 4 25.40 30.75 19.52
CA THR A 4 25.88 30.35 20.84
C THR A 4 25.59 28.87 21.03
N ARG A 5 26.68 28.10 21.13
CA ARG A 5 26.70 26.69 21.55
C ARG A 5 25.92 26.50 22.85
N LEU A 6 24.90 25.63 22.81
CA LEU A 6 24.36 24.96 24.00
C LEU A 6 24.81 23.49 23.97
N PRO A 7 25.08 22.90 25.14
CA PRO A 7 26.05 21.82 25.28
C PRO A 7 25.48 20.48 24.84
N ALA A 8 26.37 19.64 24.32
CA ALA A 8 26.19 18.21 24.24
C ALA A 8 25.80 17.68 25.63
N LEU A 9 24.55 17.23 25.77
CA LEU A 9 24.19 16.24 26.77
C LEU A 9 24.91 14.96 26.36
N GLY A 10 26.13 14.82 26.87
CA GLY A 10 26.94 13.63 26.73
C GLY A 10 26.12 12.42 27.15
N ALA A 11 26.04 11.45 26.24
CA ALA A 11 25.58 10.12 26.52
C ALA A 11 26.34 9.59 27.75
N LEU A 12 25.65 9.53 28.88
CA LEU A 12 26.04 8.61 29.94
C LEU A 12 25.69 7.22 29.40
N PHE A 13 26.61 6.64 28.63
CA PHE A 13 26.66 5.19 28.45
C PHE A 13 26.95 4.61 29.83
N LEU A 14 25.89 4.32 30.58
CA LEU A 14 25.95 3.26 31.57
C LEU A 14 26.39 2.02 30.80
N LEU A 15 27.60 1.56 31.09
CA LEU A 15 28.08 0.22 30.80
C LEU A 15 27.15 -0.77 31.53
N ALA A 16 25.94 -0.97 31.00
CA ALA A 16 25.19 -2.18 31.23
C ALA A 16 26.02 -3.29 30.58
N GLY A 17 26.66 -4.12 31.41
CA GLY A 17 27.40 -5.28 30.92
C GLY A 17 26.51 -6.04 29.94
N ALA A 18 27.01 -6.27 28.73
CA ALA A 18 26.30 -7.06 27.74
C ALA A 18 25.89 -8.37 28.40
N ALA A 19 24.58 -8.69 28.36
CA ALA A 19 24.10 -9.98 28.84
C ALA A 19 24.94 -11.08 28.15
N PRO A 20 25.37 -12.12 28.88
CA PRO A 20 26.14 -13.20 28.27
C PRO A 20 25.36 -13.81 27.11
N ALA A 21 26.03 -14.07 26.00
CA ALA A 21 25.40 -14.65 24.82
C ALA A 21 24.71 -15.97 25.18
N VAL A 22 23.45 -16.11 24.80
CA VAL A 22 22.65 -17.31 25.08
C VAL A 22 23.20 -18.45 24.23
N PRO A 23 23.55 -19.62 24.81
CA PRO A 23 24.00 -20.76 24.01
C PRO A 23 22.96 -21.16 22.97
N VAL A 24 23.40 -21.58 21.80
CA VAL A 24 22.49 -21.96 20.70
C VAL A 24 22.81 -23.35 20.13
N THR A 25 21.79 -23.99 19.56
CA THR A 25 21.89 -25.27 18.86
C THR A 25 21.66 -25.05 17.36
N PRO A 26 22.64 -25.33 16.49
CA PRO A 26 22.50 -25.11 15.05
C PRO A 26 21.67 -26.20 14.37
N PHE A 27 21.06 -25.84 13.23
CA PHE A 27 20.43 -26.78 12.30
C PHE A 27 20.59 -26.31 10.85
N ALA A 28 20.47 -27.26 9.92
CA ALA A 28 20.45 -27.00 8.49
C ALA A 28 19.40 -27.89 7.83
N ILE A 29 18.42 -27.28 7.16
CA ILE A 29 17.28 -27.97 6.54
C ILE A 29 16.96 -27.33 5.20
N GLY A 30 17.15 -28.10 4.12
CA GLY A 30 16.94 -27.60 2.77
C GLY A 30 17.80 -26.37 2.48
N ALA A 31 17.16 -25.28 2.08
CA ALA A 31 17.83 -24.00 1.79
C ALA A 31 17.96 -23.06 3.00
N LEU A 32 17.60 -23.53 4.21
CA LEU A 32 17.59 -22.72 5.43
C LEU A 32 18.57 -23.27 6.45
N HIS A 33 19.39 -22.39 7.00
CA HIS A 33 20.23 -22.65 8.17
C HIS A 33 19.72 -21.80 9.33
N GLY A 34 19.93 -22.25 10.55
CA GLY A 34 19.51 -21.48 11.70
C GLY A 34 20.01 -22.04 13.01
N THR A 35 19.58 -21.38 14.08
CA THR A 35 19.95 -21.75 15.43
C THR A 35 18.76 -21.59 16.37
N LEU A 36 18.65 -22.51 17.33
CA LEU A 36 17.67 -22.47 18.42
C LEU A 36 18.37 -22.08 19.71
N ARG A 37 17.78 -21.19 20.50
CA ARG A 37 18.30 -20.87 21.84
C ARG A 37 18.23 -22.09 22.75
N ALA A 38 19.25 -22.31 23.58
CA ALA A 38 19.28 -23.46 24.48
C ALA A 38 18.35 -23.32 25.69
N ASP A 39 18.12 -22.08 26.14
CA ASP A 39 17.30 -21.77 27.32
C ASP A 39 15.79 -21.90 27.04
N THR A 40 15.37 -21.50 25.85
CA THR A 40 13.96 -21.39 25.47
C THR A 40 13.61 -22.24 24.27
N GLN A 41 14.53 -22.85 23.53
CA GLN A 41 14.30 -23.48 22.21
C GLN A 41 13.45 -22.64 21.24
N THR A 42 13.57 -21.31 21.25
CA THR A 42 13.01 -20.43 20.20
C THR A 42 14.09 -20.07 19.17
N LEU A 43 13.69 -19.59 17.99
CA LEU A 43 14.65 -19.23 16.93
C LEU A 43 15.51 -18.04 17.35
N ALA A 44 16.83 -18.21 17.29
CA ALA A 44 17.81 -17.13 17.40
C ALA A 44 18.29 -16.66 16.02
N GLN A 45 18.34 -17.57 15.03
CA GLN A 45 18.71 -17.28 13.65
C GLN A 45 17.92 -18.14 12.68
N LEU A 46 17.54 -17.54 11.54
CA LEU A 46 16.99 -18.23 10.39
C LEU A 46 17.45 -17.54 9.11
N SER A 47 18.41 -18.13 8.41
CA SER A 47 19.10 -17.55 7.26
C SER A 47 18.95 -18.44 6.02
N PRO A 48 18.83 -17.87 4.82
CA PRO A 48 19.06 -18.62 3.60
C PRO A 48 20.50 -19.13 3.54
N ALA A 49 20.71 -20.36 3.08
CA ALA A 49 22.03 -20.95 2.96
C ALA A 49 22.98 -20.13 2.05
N GLY A 50 22.44 -19.51 1.00
CA GLY A 50 23.19 -18.64 0.08
C GLY A 50 23.41 -17.21 0.57
N GLU A 51 22.77 -16.81 1.67
CA GLU A 51 22.83 -15.45 2.24
C GLU A 51 23.01 -15.53 3.77
N PRO A 52 24.08 -16.15 4.28
CA PRO A 52 24.23 -16.45 5.70
C PRO A 52 24.38 -15.20 6.59
N ALA A 53 24.72 -14.04 6.02
CA ALA A 53 24.81 -12.77 6.73
C ALA A 53 23.44 -12.13 7.00
N PHE A 54 22.40 -12.53 6.25
CA PHE A 54 21.02 -12.09 6.47
C PHE A 54 20.27 -13.09 7.35
N SER A 55 19.36 -12.60 8.20
CA SER A 55 18.46 -13.44 9.01
C SER A 55 17.04 -12.90 8.94
N PHE A 56 16.07 -13.79 8.77
CA PHE A 56 14.65 -13.40 8.80
C PHE A 56 14.18 -13.02 10.20
N VAL A 57 14.86 -13.46 11.25
CA VAL A 57 14.56 -13.10 12.65
C VAL A 57 15.60 -12.11 13.19
N PRO A 58 15.32 -11.33 14.26
CA PRO A 58 16.21 -10.28 14.79
C PRO A 58 17.53 -10.76 15.43
N THR A 59 18.34 -11.57 14.73
CA THR A 59 19.58 -12.18 15.23
C THR A 59 20.58 -11.13 15.71
N ALA A 60 20.72 -10.01 14.99
CA ALA A 60 21.61 -8.90 15.39
C ALA A 60 21.15 -8.15 16.66
N ARG A 61 19.96 -8.48 17.18
CA ARG A 61 19.36 -7.92 18.40
C ARG A 61 19.15 -9.00 19.48
N GLU A 62 19.71 -10.21 19.30
CA GLU A 62 19.46 -11.33 20.22
C GLU A 62 19.83 -11.00 21.66
N ALA A 63 21.02 -10.42 21.88
CA ALA A 63 21.51 -10.13 23.23
C ALA A 63 20.59 -9.15 23.98
N GLU A 64 20.10 -8.12 23.28
CA GLU A 64 19.12 -7.15 23.81
C GLU A 64 17.78 -7.82 24.12
N ARG A 65 17.36 -8.76 23.26
CA ARG A 65 16.05 -9.41 23.29
C ARG A 65 16.05 -10.70 24.11
N SER A 66 17.05 -10.96 24.94
CA SER A 66 17.24 -12.27 25.58
C SER A 66 16.33 -12.57 26.77
N GLY A 67 15.68 -11.55 27.35
CA GLY A 67 14.88 -11.67 28.58
C GLY A 67 13.36 -11.79 28.42
N ASP A 68 12.65 -11.62 29.54
CA ASP A 68 11.19 -11.58 29.61
C ASP A 68 10.58 -10.45 28.77
N GLY A 69 9.42 -10.73 28.17
CA GLY A 69 8.64 -9.80 27.35
C GLY A 69 9.11 -9.65 25.90
N TYR A 70 10.21 -10.30 25.51
CA TYR A 70 10.69 -10.31 24.13
C TYR A 70 10.24 -11.57 23.39
N ASN A 71 9.39 -11.42 22.38
CA ASN A 71 8.83 -12.54 21.64
C ASN A 71 9.79 -13.06 20.57
N HIS A 72 9.80 -14.37 20.36
CA HIS A 72 10.56 -15.03 19.31
C HIS A 72 9.66 -15.98 18.53
N VAL A 73 10.02 -16.25 17.27
CA VAL A 73 9.39 -17.35 16.54
C VAL A 73 9.69 -18.65 17.28
N GLY A 74 8.64 -19.32 17.76
CA GLY A 74 8.74 -20.45 18.69
C GLY A 74 8.12 -20.21 20.07
N ASP A 75 7.69 -18.98 20.37
CA ASP A 75 6.80 -18.67 21.48
C ASP A 75 5.32 -18.99 21.14
N LEU A 76 4.44 -19.01 22.14
CA LEU A 76 3.01 -19.34 22.05
C LEU A 76 2.19 -18.50 23.03
N ASP A 77 1.06 -17.99 22.55
CA ASP A 77 0.09 -17.21 23.30
C ASP A 77 -1.28 -17.92 23.32
N LEU A 78 -1.87 -18.05 24.52
CA LEU A 78 -3.11 -18.76 24.76
C LEU A 78 -4.08 -17.94 25.61
N ARG A 79 -5.30 -17.76 25.12
CA ARG A 79 -6.43 -17.23 25.88
C ARG A 79 -7.44 -18.34 26.14
N LEU A 80 -7.64 -18.67 27.41
CA LEU A 80 -8.37 -19.86 27.85
C LEU A 80 -9.50 -19.49 28.81
N ARG A 81 -10.56 -20.31 28.86
CA ARG A 81 -11.53 -20.32 29.96
C ARG A 81 -11.95 -21.75 30.31
N VAL A 82 -12.34 -21.96 31.57
CA VAL A 82 -12.92 -23.23 32.04
C VAL A 82 -14.41 -23.02 32.25
N ALA A 83 -15.24 -23.97 31.79
CA ALA A 83 -16.69 -24.00 32.04
C ALA A 83 -17.46 -22.68 31.76
N GLY A 84 -17.10 -21.96 30.70
CA GLY A 84 -17.75 -20.67 30.36
C GLY A 84 -17.39 -19.50 31.28
N GLY A 85 -16.36 -19.64 32.13
CA GLY A 85 -15.85 -18.58 32.99
C GLY A 85 -15.15 -17.43 32.24
N THR A 86 -14.39 -16.62 32.97
CA THR A 86 -13.67 -15.48 32.38
C THR A 86 -12.46 -15.93 31.56
N TRP A 87 -12.15 -15.16 30.51
CA TRP A 87 -10.95 -15.35 29.71
C TRP A 87 -9.69 -15.05 30.54
N ARG A 88 -8.71 -15.95 30.49
CA ARG A 88 -7.39 -15.82 31.11
C ARG A 88 -6.30 -15.98 30.05
N ASP A 89 -5.30 -15.11 30.12
CA ASP A 89 -4.22 -15.04 29.14
C ASP A 89 -2.94 -15.68 29.68
N PHE A 90 -2.22 -16.40 28.81
CA PHE A 90 -0.99 -17.11 29.11
C PHE A 90 -0.05 -16.98 27.91
N GLY A 91 1.16 -16.47 28.09
CA GLY A 91 2.10 -16.24 26.99
C GLY A 91 3.51 -16.69 27.36
N SER A 92 4.14 -17.47 26.48
CA SER A 92 5.42 -18.13 26.78
C SER A 92 6.59 -17.16 26.92
N ALA A 93 6.49 -15.98 26.29
CA ALA A 93 7.49 -14.92 26.36
C ALA A 93 7.29 -13.97 27.54
N HIS A 94 6.10 -13.94 28.16
CA HIS A 94 5.75 -12.94 29.18
C HIS A 94 6.65 -13.03 30.42
N ARG A 95 6.87 -14.24 30.95
CA ARG A 95 7.78 -14.53 32.06
C ARG A 95 8.46 -15.88 31.85
N ARG A 96 9.70 -15.87 31.38
CA ARG A 96 10.41 -17.08 30.99
C ARG A 96 10.76 -17.92 32.22
N ARG A 97 10.55 -19.23 32.11
CA ARG A 97 10.98 -20.22 33.11
C ARG A 97 11.76 -21.35 32.42
N PRO A 98 12.64 -22.07 33.14
CA PRO A 98 13.38 -23.18 32.55
C PRO A 98 12.45 -24.20 31.88
N ILE A 99 12.76 -24.55 30.62
CA ILE A 99 12.06 -25.59 29.87
C ILE A 99 12.54 -26.98 30.32
N VAL A 100 11.71 -28.00 30.12
CA VAL A 100 12.12 -29.41 30.33
C VAL A 100 12.31 -30.07 28.98
N ALA A 101 13.55 -30.43 28.63
CA ALA A 101 13.85 -31.11 27.37
C ALA A 101 13.10 -32.45 27.29
N LEU A 102 12.52 -32.73 26.12
CA LEU A 102 11.83 -33.98 25.81
C LEU A 102 12.67 -34.84 24.84
N PRO A 103 12.41 -36.16 24.75
CA PRO A 103 13.08 -37.01 23.79
C PRO A 103 12.95 -36.48 22.35
N THR A 104 14.06 -36.51 21.60
CA THR A 104 14.17 -36.09 20.20
C THR A 104 14.28 -37.32 19.29
N PRO A 105 13.14 -37.96 18.93
CA PRO A 105 13.17 -39.08 17.99
C PRO A 105 13.69 -38.61 16.62
N ARG A 106 14.06 -39.58 15.76
CA ARG A 106 14.58 -39.30 14.40
C ARG A 106 13.68 -38.30 13.66
N GLY A 107 14.28 -37.22 13.16
CA GLY A 107 13.57 -36.13 12.48
C GLY A 107 13.11 -34.98 13.39
N THR A 108 13.32 -35.07 14.71
CA THR A 108 13.11 -33.98 15.67
C THR A 108 14.44 -33.30 15.95
N ILE A 109 14.49 -31.98 15.82
CA ILE A 109 15.66 -31.14 16.09
C ILE A 109 15.75 -30.85 17.59
N ALA A 110 14.63 -30.43 18.17
CA ALA A 110 14.50 -30.09 19.58
C ALA A 110 13.05 -30.28 20.03
N ALA A 111 12.86 -30.70 21.28
CA ALA A 111 11.55 -30.81 21.89
C ALA A 111 11.62 -30.42 23.38
N ALA A 112 10.59 -29.78 23.89
CA ALA A 112 10.49 -29.43 25.30
C ALA A 112 9.04 -29.30 25.80
N ASP A 113 8.83 -29.62 27.07
CA ASP A 113 7.68 -29.14 27.84
C ASP A 113 7.96 -27.69 28.26
N ILE A 114 7.11 -26.79 27.79
CA ILE A 114 7.18 -25.36 28.06
C ILE A 114 6.10 -24.88 29.02
N THR A 115 5.32 -25.77 29.64
CA THR A 115 4.20 -25.41 30.53
C THR A 115 4.62 -24.36 31.57
N ALA A 116 5.77 -24.55 32.21
CA ALA A 116 6.24 -23.65 33.26
C ALA A 116 6.35 -22.20 32.76
N THR A 117 6.80 -22.01 31.52
CA THR A 117 6.98 -20.69 30.91
C THR A 117 5.66 -20.00 30.53
N MET A 118 4.54 -20.75 30.50
CA MET A 118 3.22 -20.17 30.24
C MET A 118 2.63 -19.43 31.45
N GLY A 119 3.26 -19.53 32.62
CA GLY A 119 2.80 -18.90 33.86
C GLY A 119 1.94 -19.80 34.75
N ASP A 120 1.57 -19.27 35.92
CA ASP A 120 0.90 -20.04 36.97
C ASP A 120 -0.58 -20.33 36.65
N GLY A 121 -1.05 -21.51 37.08
CA GLY A 121 -2.44 -21.92 36.90
C GLY A 121 -2.82 -22.24 35.44
N MET A 122 -1.84 -22.58 34.60
CA MET A 122 -2.02 -23.09 33.24
C MET A 122 -2.69 -24.48 33.27
N PRO A 123 -3.92 -24.65 32.72
CA PRO A 123 -4.63 -25.93 32.77
C PRO A 123 -4.16 -26.96 31.72
N LEU A 124 -3.34 -26.55 30.77
CA LEU A 124 -2.85 -27.39 29.67
C LEU A 124 -1.39 -27.81 29.92
N LEU A 125 -1.02 -29.01 29.48
CA LEU A 125 0.37 -29.36 29.16
C LEU A 125 0.69 -28.78 27.79
N VAL A 126 1.80 -28.05 27.69
CA VAL A 126 2.24 -27.41 26.43
C VAL A 126 3.60 -27.97 26.05
N GLU A 127 3.64 -28.79 25.00
CA GLU A 127 4.89 -29.27 24.41
C GLU A 127 5.19 -28.51 23.13
N ARG A 128 6.43 -28.08 22.95
CA ARG A 128 6.93 -27.53 21.68
C ARG A 128 7.89 -28.51 21.03
N ARG A 129 7.79 -28.66 19.71
CA ARG A 129 8.68 -29.51 18.89
C ARG A 129 9.12 -28.77 17.63
N TRP A 130 10.43 -28.74 17.42
CA TRP A 130 11.05 -28.40 16.14
C TRP A 130 11.40 -29.67 15.41
N GLN A 131 10.89 -29.84 14.20
CA GLN A 131 11.02 -31.08 13.43
C GLN A 131 11.23 -30.82 11.94
N ILE A 132 11.62 -31.86 11.23
CA ILE A 132 11.73 -31.87 9.78
C ILE A 132 10.44 -32.48 9.21
N ASP A 133 9.64 -31.68 8.51
CA ASP A 133 8.40 -32.11 7.86
C ASP A 133 8.52 -31.89 6.35
N ARG A 134 8.56 -32.99 5.58
CA ARG A 134 8.76 -32.98 4.12
C ARG A 134 9.98 -32.17 3.67
N GLY A 135 11.08 -32.29 4.42
CA GLY A 135 12.34 -31.58 4.12
C GLY A 135 12.33 -30.09 4.45
N ALA A 136 11.31 -29.60 5.17
CA ALA A 136 11.21 -28.23 5.66
C ALA A 136 11.28 -28.18 7.20
N LEU A 137 11.77 -27.07 7.74
CA LEU A 137 11.70 -26.78 9.17
C LEU A 137 10.23 -26.63 9.58
N ALA A 138 9.82 -27.27 10.65
CA ALA A 138 8.46 -27.19 11.19
C ALA A 138 8.46 -26.96 12.70
N LEU A 139 7.58 -26.08 13.14
CA LEU A 139 7.28 -25.80 14.54
C LEU A 139 5.91 -26.41 14.87
N ARG A 140 5.82 -27.22 15.91
CA ARG A 140 4.55 -27.77 16.43
C ARG A 140 4.39 -27.48 17.92
N PHE A 141 3.14 -27.27 18.30
CA PHE A 141 2.70 -27.26 19.69
C PHE A 141 1.65 -28.34 19.91
N ARG A 142 1.86 -29.17 20.92
CA ARG A 142 0.87 -30.11 21.42
C ARG A 142 0.30 -29.60 22.74
N LEU A 143 -0.99 -29.36 22.77
CA LEU A 143 -1.73 -28.87 23.93
C LEU A 143 -2.57 -30.01 24.49
N THR A 144 -2.34 -30.44 25.73
CA THR A 144 -3.11 -31.52 26.36
C THR A 144 -3.82 -31.01 27.60
N ASN A 145 -5.14 -31.19 27.68
CA ASN A 145 -5.90 -30.78 28.85
C ASN A 145 -5.65 -31.75 30.03
N ARG A 146 -4.97 -31.27 31.07
CA ARG A 146 -4.68 -32.04 32.29
C ARG A 146 -5.71 -31.81 33.40
N SER A 147 -6.66 -30.91 33.20
CA SER A 147 -7.69 -30.62 34.18
C SER A 147 -8.85 -31.62 34.09
N ALA A 148 -9.66 -31.70 35.15
CA ALA A 148 -10.87 -32.51 35.18
C ALA A 148 -12.05 -31.89 34.42
N ALA A 149 -11.93 -30.64 33.95
CA ALA A 149 -12.98 -29.91 33.25
C ALA A 149 -12.59 -29.63 31.80
N ALA A 150 -13.58 -29.37 30.94
CA ALA A 150 -13.30 -28.93 29.58
C ALA A 150 -12.71 -27.51 29.58
N VAL A 151 -11.68 -27.31 28.78
CA VAL A 151 -11.02 -26.01 28.58
C VAL A 151 -11.38 -25.49 27.19
N GLU A 152 -11.89 -24.27 27.11
CA GLU A 152 -12.12 -23.59 25.84
C GLU A 152 -10.92 -22.69 25.52
N ILE A 153 -10.37 -22.86 24.32
CA ILE A 153 -9.30 -22.06 23.73
C ILE A 153 -9.97 -21.00 22.85
N GLY A 154 -10.01 -19.75 23.33
CA GLY A 154 -10.57 -18.61 22.61
C GLY A 154 -9.52 -17.76 21.89
N GLY A 155 -8.26 -17.86 22.31
CA GLY A 155 -7.12 -17.29 21.61
C GLY A 155 -6.02 -18.33 21.53
N LEU A 156 -5.46 -18.52 20.33
CA LEU A 156 -4.29 -19.37 20.09
C LEU A 156 -3.41 -18.63 19.09
N GLY A 157 -2.38 -17.97 19.61
CA GLY A 157 -1.44 -17.14 18.89
C GLY A 157 -0.04 -17.76 18.83
N MET A 158 0.64 -17.55 17.71
CA MET A 158 2.07 -17.83 17.56
C MET A 158 2.75 -16.52 17.15
N PRO A 159 3.59 -15.92 18.01
CA PRO A 159 4.35 -14.72 17.67
C PRO A 159 5.25 -14.91 16.46
N MET A 160 5.07 -14.04 15.46
CA MET A 160 5.82 -14.03 14.20
C MET A 160 6.85 -12.90 14.22
N ALA A 161 7.84 -13.02 15.10
CA ALA A 161 8.90 -12.03 15.29
C ALA A 161 9.97 -12.07 14.18
N PHE A 162 9.61 -11.58 12.99
CA PHE A 162 10.52 -11.38 11.86
C PHE A 162 11.15 -9.99 11.88
N ASP A 163 12.41 -9.86 11.44
CA ASP A 163 13.19 -8.64 11.65
C ASP A 163 12.74 -7.46 10.79
N ASN A 164 11.81 -6.66 11.31
CA ASN A 164 11.46 -5.32 10.83
C ASN A 164 11.96 -4.21 11.79
N ILE A 165 12.96 -4.49 12.64
CA ILE A 165 13.55 -3.49 13.55
C ILE A 165 14.58 -2.68 12.76
N ILE A 166 14.17 -1.50 12.29
CA ILE A 166 15.02 -0.60 11.51
C ILE A 166 15.68 0.45 12.41
N THR A 167 15.25 0.56 13.66
CA THR A 167 15.83 1.45 14.66
C THR A 167 17.35 1.28 14.77
N GLY A 168 18.06 2.39 14.60
CA GLY A 168 19.51 2.44 14.63
C GLY A 168 20.20 1.85 13.40
N ARG A 169 19.48 1.62 12.29
CA ARG A 169 20.04 1.23 10.99
C ARG A 169 19.97 2.40 10.01
N ASP A 170 21.04 2.61 9.26
CA ASP A 170 20.99 3.46 8.08
C ASP A 170 20.27 2.76 6.90
N LEU A 171 20.11 3.47 5.77
CA LEU A 171 19.49 2.96 4.55
C LEU A 171 20.10 1.63 4.07
N ASP A 172 21.42 1.55 4.02
CA ASP A 172 22.16 0.39 3.53
C ASP A 172 22.00 -0.82 4.44
N GLN A 173 22.13 -0.60 5.75
CA GLN A 173 21.96 -1.61 6.79
C GLN A 173 20.52 -2.12 6.85
N ALA A 174 19.53 -1.23 6.77
CA ALA A 174 18.12 -1.59 6.76
C ALA A 174 17.80 -2.54 5.60
N HIS A 175 18.19 -2.18 4.38
CA HIS A 175 17.93 -3.00 3.20
C HIS A 175 18.74 -4.30 3.16
N ALA A 176 19.92 -4.33 3.79
CA ALA A 176 20.73 -5.54 3.87
C ALA A 176 20.24 -6.54 4.93
N GLN A 177 19.63 -6.06 6.03
CA GLN A 177 19.40 -6.87 7.23
C GLN A 177 17.93 -7.08 7.60
N ALA A 178 17.02 -6.17 7.21
CA ALA A 178 15.61 -6.26 7.60
C ALA A 178 14.74 -6.96 6.55
N SER A 179 13.53 -7.30 6.98
CA SER A 179 12.47 -7.89 6.16
C SER A 179 11.09 -7.38 6.57
N PHE A 180 10.12 -7.52 5.66
CA PHE A 180 8.70 -7.30 5.95
C PHE A 180 7.91 -8.60 5.84
N ALA A 181 6.92 -8.77 6.72
CA ALA A 181 6.08 -9.95 6.79
C ALA A 181 4.62 -9.60 6.48
N ASP A 182 4.11 -10.06 5.34
CA ASP A 182 2.74 -9.78 4.89
C ASP A 182 1.81 -11.01 4.97
N PRO A 183 0.60 -10.86 5.53
CA PRO A 183 -0.30 -11.98 5.79
C PRO A 183 -1.32 -12.21 4.67
N TYR A 184 -1.34 -13.42 4.11
CA TYR A 184 -2.56 -13.95 3.50
C TYR A 184 -3.40 -14.65 4.56
N ILE A 185 -4.36 -13.92 5.13
CA ILE A 185 -5.28 -14.40 6.19
C ILE A 185 -6.40 -15.28 5.57
N GLY A 186 -6.00 -16.31 4.83
CA GLY A 186 -6.84 -17.15 3.97
C GLY A 186 -7.32 -18.46 4.59
N ARG A 187 -7.38 -18.56 5.94
CA ARG A 187 -7.64 -19.80 6.70
C ARG A 187 -6.67 -20.92 6.35
N ASP A 188 -7.14 -22.09 5.91
CA ASP A 188 -6.28 -23.25 5.65
C ASP A 188 -5.33 -23.00 4.48
N ALA A 189 -5.69 -22.18 3.50
CA ALA A 189 -4.79 -21.80 2.41
C ALA A 189 -3.91 -20.58 2.74
N GLY A 190 -4.09 -19.98 3.92
CA GLY A 190 -3.34 -18.81 4.36
C GLY A 190 -1.84 -19.07 4.49
N TYR A 191 -1.04 -18.01 4.45
CA TYR A 191 0.40 -18.04 4.68
C TYR A 191 0.91 -16.66 5.06
N LEU A 192 2.09 -16.60 5.69
CA LEU A 192 2.90 -15.37 5.74
C LEU A 192 3.98 -15.46 4.67
N GLN A 193 4.20 -14.37 3.97
CA GLN A 193 5.41 -14.18 3.18
C GLN A 193 6.32 -13.17 3.88
N VAL A 194 7.60 -13.48 3.98
CA VAL A 194 8.62 -12.60 4.56
C VAL A 194 9.64 -12.27 3.48
N THR A 195 9.67 -11.01 3.07
CA THR A 195 10.48 -10.49 1.96
C THR A 195 11.60 -9.61 2.50
N ARG A 196 12.80 -9.72 1.92
CA ARG A 196 13.93 -8.85 2.26
C ARG A 196 13.61 -7.43 1.80
N LEU A 197 14.01 -6.41 2.57
CA LEU A 197 13.78 -5.01 2.19
C LEU A 197 14.45 -4.64 0.86
N ASN A 198 15.54 -5.28 0.47
CA ASN A 198 16.18 -5.04 -0.82
C ASN A 198 15.43 -5.63 -2.04
N GLY A 199 14.26 -6.27 -1.85
CA GLY A 199 13.48 -6.88 -2.93
C GLY A 199 14.05 -8.17 -3.50
N GLN A 200 15.21 -8.63 -3.03
CA GLN A 200 15.86 -9.83 -3.54
C GLN A 200 15.31 -11.10 -2.89
N GLY A 201 15.44 -12.21 -3.61
CA GLY A 201 15.18 -13.53 -3.07
C GLY A 201 16.28 -14.01 -2.09
N PRO A 202 16.05 -15.15 -1.42
CA PRO A 202 14.76 -15.84 -1.35
C PRO A 202 13.77 -15.13 -0.44
N ALA A 203 12.47 -15.34 -0.67
CA ALA A 203 11.40 -14.99 0.26
C ALA A 203 11.09 -16.20 1.16
N LEU A 204 10.80 -15.98 2.44
CA LEU A 204 10.38 -17.04 3.35
C LEU A 204 8.85 -17.15 3.35
N LEU A 205 8.34 -18.37 3.27
CA LEU A 205 6.92 -18.69 3.43
C LEU A 205 6.70 -19.43 4.74
N VAL A 206 5.78 -18.93 5.56
CA VAL A 206 5.27 -19.63 6.74
C VAL A 206 3.92 -20.26 6.35
N LEU A 207 3.89 -21.59 6.31
CA LEU A 207 2.76 -22.37 5.82
C LEU A 207 2.06 -23.10 6.98
N PRO A 208 0.71 -23.12 7.02
CA PRO A 208 -0.01 -23.78 8.09
C PRO A 208 0.09 -25.30 8.01
N GLY A 209 0.19 -25.91 9.18
CA GLY A 209 -0.06 -27.34 9.38
C GLY A 209 -1.53 -27.70 9.35
N ARG A 210 -1.81 -28.96 9.69
CA ARG A 210 -3.17 -29.41 9.96
C ARG A 210 -3.71 -28.68 11.19
N ASP A 211 -5.02 -28.42 11.21
CA ASP A 211 -5.73 -27.79 12.34
C ASP A 211 -5.15 -26.42 12.74
N THR A 212 -4.42 -25.75 11.85
CA THR A 212 -3.74 -24.46 12.09
C THR A 212 -4.16 -23.40 11.06
N PRO A 213 -5.47 -23.15 10.84
CA PRO A 213 -5.89 -22.10 9.90
C PRO A 213 -5.29 -20.74 10.26
N PHE A 214 -4.99 -19.92 9.26
CA PHE A 214 -4.65 -18.51 9.46
C PHE A 214 -5.94 -17.68 9.58
N GLU A 215 -6.51 -17.62 10.79
CA GLU A 215 -7.81 -16.97 11.01
C GLU A 215 -7.69 -15.45 11.13
N ALA A 216 -6.72 -14.97 11.90
CA ALA A 216 -6.47 -13.55 12.12
C ALA A 216 -4.97 -13.28 12.28
N TYR A 217 -4.59 -12.02 12.11
CA TYR A 217 -3.23 -11.53 12.34
C TYR A 217 -3.33 -10.27 13.20
N ALA A 218 -2.78 -10.32 14.42
CA ALA A 218 -3.00 -9.28 15.43
C ALA A 218 -1.66 -8.73 15.92
N PRO A 219 -1.52 -7.41 16.13
CA PRO A 219 -0.30 -6.84 16.68
C PRO A 219 -0.12 -7.27 18.14
N LEU A 220 1.13 -7.52 18.54
CA LEU A 220 1.47 -7.59 19.96
C LEU A 220 1.43 -6.17 20.53
N ALA A 221 0.85 -6.01 21.72
CA ALA A 221 0.75 -4.69 22.35
C ALA A 221 2.14 -4.19 22.77
N ASP A 222 2.40 -2.89 22.63
CA ASP A 222 3.64 -2.30 23.14
C ASP A 222 3.61 -2.34 24.67
N ALA A 223 4.54 -3.07 25.29
CA ALA A 223 4.59 -3.26 26.73
C ALA A 223 4.68 -1.92 27.50
N ALA A 224 5.29 -0.89 26.92
CA ALA A 224 5.40 0.42 27.55
C ALA A 224 4.05 1.15 27.68
N HIS A 225 3.06 0.78 26.87
CA HIS A 225 1.75 1.42 26.81
C HIS A 225 0.59 0.47 27.18
N ALA A 226 0.89 -0.80 27.40
CA ALA A 226 -0.10 -1.80 27.78
C ALA A 226 -0.44 -1.72 29.28
N PRO A 227 -1.65 -2.17 29.71
CA PRO A 227 -1.96 -2.38 31.11
C PRO A 227 -0.91 -3.27 31.80
N ALA A 228 -0.64 -3.03 33.09
CA ALA A 228 0.42 -3.72 33.83
C ALA A 228 0.23 -5.26 33.91
N ASP A 229 -1.00 -5.74 33.76
CA ASP A 229 -1.38 -7.15 33.74
C ASP A 229 -1.51 -7.76 32.33
N ALA A 230 -1.21 -6.98 31.28
CA ALA A 230 -1.27 -7.46 29.91
C ALA A 230 -0.20 -8.53 29.64
N VAL A 231 -0.64 -9.67 29.11
CA VAL A 231 0.23 -10.83 28.85
C VAL A 231 0.82 -10.79 27.43
N PHE A 232 -0.03 -10.54 26.42
CA PHE A 232 0.35 -10.53 25.01
C PHE A 232 0.98 -9.19 24.62
N THR A 233 2.22 -8.98 25.06
CA THR A 233 2.97 -7.74 24.86
C THR A 233 4.34 -8.01 24.24
N GLU A 234 4.90 -6.98 23.59
CA GLU A 234 6.27 -6.96 23.09
C GLU A 234 7.04 -5.83 23.78
N LYS A 235 8.22 -6.17 24.30
CA LYS A 235 9.09 -5.25 25.02
C LYS A 235 9.96 -4.38 24.12
N THR A 236 10.26 -4.80 22.89
CA THR A 236 10.84 -3.87 21.90
C THR A 236 9.80 -2.81 21.58
N ARG A 237 10.18 -1.56 21.86
CA ARG A 237 9.30 -0.39 21.75
C ARG A 237 8.88 -0.16 20.30
N ARG A 238 7.58 -0.05 20.05
CA ARG A 238 7.02 0.34 18.76
C ARG A 238 7.36 1.81 18.45
N GLU A 239 7.81 2.09 17.23
CA GLU A 239 8.19 3.43 16.77
C GLU A 239 8.17 3.53 15.24
N GLN A 240 8.46 4.70 14.67
CA GLN A 240 8.38 4.90 13.21
C GLN A 240 9.33 3.97 12.43
N THR A 241 10.43 3.56 13.06
CA THR A 241 11.39 2.59 12.53
C THR A 241 11.13 1.14 12.95
N PHE A 242 10.00 0.85 13.60
CA PHE A 242 9.61 -0.52 13.95
C PHE A 242 8.09 -0.62 14.18
N GLU A 243 7.41 -1.28 13.24
CA GLU A 243 5.95 -1.47 13.27
C GLU A 243 5.45 -2.24 14.50
N GLY A 244 6.31 -3.04 15.12
CA GLY A 244 5.93 -4.08 16.05
C GLY A 244 5.87 -5.46 15.39
N PHE A 245 5.78 -6.48 16.23
CA PHE A 245 5.50 -7.85 15.82
C PHE A 245 4.02 -8.18 15.95
N TYR A 246 3.64 -9.28 15.33
CA TYR A 246 2.27 -9.73 15.22
C TYR A 246 2.16 -11.22 15.50
N ASP A 247 0.99 -11.64 15.97
CA ASP A 247 0.59 -13.02 16.17
C ASP A 247 -0.11 -13.59 14.95
N TRP A 248 0.32 -14.78 14.55
CA TRP A 248 -0.53 -15.69 13.80
C TRP A 248 -1.60 -16.26 14.73
N LEU A 249 -2.86 -15.93 14.51
CA LEU A 249 -3.97 -16.47 15.30
C LEU A 249 -4.69 -17.61 14.59
N VAL A 250 -4.76 -18.76 15.26
CA VAL A 250 -5.56 -19.92 14.86
C VAL A 250 -7.01 -19.78 15.33
N HIS A 251 -7.19 -19.22 16.52
CA HIS A 251 -8.48 -18.92 17.13
C HIS A 251 -8.44 -17.51 17.70
N SER A 252 -9.54 -16.76 17.53
CA SER A 252 -9.61 -15.35 17.92
C SER A 252 -10.88 -14.92 18.67
N ARG A 253 -11.80 -15.85 18.96
CA ARG A 253 -13.08 -15.54 19.64
C ARG A 253 -12.90 -14.82 20.98
N GLY A 254 -11.90 -15.19 21.76
CA GLY A 254 -11.65 -14.57 23.06
C GLY A 254 -11.24 -13.10 22.94
N PHE A 255 -10.64 -12.69 21.83
CA PHE A 255 -10.34 -11.28 21.53
C PHE A 255 -11.58 -10.55 21.01
N ALA A 256 -12.35 -11.20 20.12
CA ALA A 256 -13.62 -10.69 19.61
C ALA A 256 -14.64 -10.40 20.72
N GLU A 257 -14.67 -11.22 21.79
CA GLU A 257 -15.53 -11.01 22.95
C GLU A 257 -15.00 -9.91 23.91
N ARG A 258 -13.78 -9.41 23.73
CA ARG A 258 -13.13 -8.41 24.61
C ARG A 258 -12.67 -7.18 23.83
N GLU A 259 -11.40 -7.13 23.42
CA GLU A 259 -10.74 -5.95 22.87
C GLU A 259 -11.31 -5.53 21.52
N TRP A 260 -11.84 -6.48 20.74
CA TRP A 260 -12.36 -6.20 19.39
C TRP A 260 -13.89 -6.11 19.33
N ARG A 261 -14.56 -6.11 20.49
CA ARG A 261 -16.04 -6.12 20.56
C ARG A 261 -16.70 -5.00 19.77
N ASN A 262 -16.04 -3.84 19.70
CA ASN A 262 -16.54 -2.64 19.03
C ASN A 262 -15.85 -2.36 17.69
N ALA A 263 -15.03 -3.30 17.20
CA ALA A 263 -14.33 -3.18 15.94
C ALA A 263 -15.26 -3.44 14.75
N GLY A 264 -14.84 -3.03 13.56
CA GLY A 264 -15.44 -3.46 12.30
C GLY A 264 -15.31 -4.97 12.03
N GLY A 265 -15.87 -5.40 10.91
CA GLY A 265 -15.90 -6.81 10.52
C GLY A 265 -14.49 -7.39 10.32
N GLN A 266 -14.20 -8.51 10.99
CA GLN A 266 -12.91 -9.20 10.91
C GLN A 266 -12.73 -9.94 9.57
N TRP A 267 -11.46 -10.13 9.17
CA TRP A 267 -11.08 -10.83 7.93
C TRP A 267 -11.72 -12.21 7.82
N ASN A 268 -11.72 -13.00 8.90
CA ASN A 268 -12.45 -14.26 9.04
C ASN A 268 -13.37 -14.21 10.25
N ALA A 269 -14.39 -15.07 10.28
CA ALA A 269 -15.24 -15.22 11.46
C ALA A 269 -14.42 -15.76 12.64
N PRO A 270 -14.42 -15.11 13.81
CA PRO A 270 -13.67 -15.57 14.98
C PRO A 270 -14.15 -16.94 15.48
N THR A 271 -13.23 -17.85 15.79
CA THR A 271 -13.54 -19.18 16.33
C THR A 271 -12.87 -19.47 17.67
N SER A 272 -13.35 -20.52 18.34
CA SER A 272 -12.76 -21.12 19.54
C SER A 272 -12.76 -22.65 19.43
N ARG A 273 -11.99 -23.32 20.30
CA ARG A 273 -11.93 -24.78 20.38
C ARG A 273 -12.15 -25.26 21.81
N LEU A 274 -13.09 -26.19 21.99
CA LEU A 274 -13.28 -26.90 23.26
C LEU A 274 -12.39 -28.14 23.32
N LEU A 275 -11.64 -28.30 24.41
CA LEU A 275 -10.75 -29.43 24.67
C LEU A 275 -11.22 -30.17 25.93
N ALA A 276 -11.73 -31.39 25.75
CA ALA A 276 -12.20 -32.24 26.85
C ALA A 276 -11.04 -32.67 27.78
N PRO A 277 -11.30 -33.07 29.04
CA PRO A 277 -10.29 -33.66 29.91
C PRO A 277 -9.50 -34.78 29.23
N GLY A 278 -8.17 -34.74 29.31
CA GLY A 278 -7.26 -35.71 28.69
C GLY A 278 -7.11 -35.58 27.16
N ALA A 279 -7.93 -34.78 26.48
CA ALA A 279 -7.82 -34.60 25.04
C ALA A 279 -6.61 -33.71 24.68
N SER A 280 -6.06 -33.94 23.48
CA SER A 280 -4.97 -33.13 22.92
C SER A 280 -5.37 -32.45 21.61
N LEU A 281 -4.82 -31.26 21.39
CA LEU A 281 -4.81 -30.55 20.11
C LEU A 281 -3.36 -30.39 19.66
N GLU A 282 -3.09 -30.53 18.37
CA GLU A 282 -1.78 -30.20 17.79
C GLU A 282 -1.94 -29.15 16.70
N VAL A 283 -1.09 -28.14 16.74
CA VAL A 283 -1.07 -27.01 15.80
C VAL A 283 0.38 -26.70 15.42
N GLY A 284 0.58 -25.98 14.31
CA GLY A 284 1.86 -25.37 14.01
C GLY A 284 2.10 -25.07 12.54
N VAL A 285 3.31 -24.65 12.22
CA VAL A 285 3.68 -24.08 10.92
C VAL A 285 4.93 -24.74 10.33
N ARG A 286 5.13 -24.57 9.03
CA ARG A 286 6.34 -24.97 8.29
C ARG A 286 6.96 -23.77 7.60
N PHE A 287 8.28 -23.76 7.51
CA PHE A 287 9.07 -22.69 6.92
C PHE A 287 9.68 -23.16 5.60
N VAL A 288 9.35 -22.48 4.50
CA VAL A 288 9.77 -22.87 3.14
C VAL A 288 10.35 -21.65 2.43
N ALA A 289 11.52 -21.78 1.80
CA ALA A 289 12.09 -20.73 0.98
C ALA A 289 11.50 -20.77 -0.44
N ALA A 290 10.94 -19.65 -0.89
CA ALA A 290 10.69 -19.38 -2.32
C ALA A 290 11.92 -18.69 -2.91
N PRO A 291 12.41 -19.10 -4.10
CA PRO A 291 13.68 -18.59 -4.63
C PRO A 291 13.65 -17.08 -4.93
N THR A 292 12.48 -16.54 -5.27
CA THR A 292 12.25 -15.11 -5.55
C THR A 292 10.83 -14.72 -5.13
N ILE A 293 10.53 -13.43 -5.10
CA ILE A 293 9.16 -12.91 -4.85
C ILE A 293 8.17 -13.44 -5.91
N ARG A 294 8.55 -13.41 -7.18
CA ARG A 294 7.77 -13.99 -8.30
C ARG A 294 7.61 -15.51 -8.18
N GLY A 295 8.50 -16.18 -7.46
CA GLY A 295 8.50 -17.62 -7.23
C GLY A 295 7.58 -18.11 -6.10
N ILE A 296 6.87 -17.20 -5.39
CA ILE A 296 6.01 -17.56 -4.25
C ILE A 296 4.88 -18.52 -4.67
N GLU A 297 4.09 -18.16 -5.68
CA GLU A 297 2.93 -18.98 -6.10
C GLU A 297 3.34 -20.35 -6.68
N PRO A 298 4.37 -20.45 -7.55
CA PRO A 298 4.94 -21.75 -7.93
C PRO A 298 5.39 -22.59 -6.74
N THR A 299 6.01 -21.96 -5.73
CA THR A 299 6.44 -22.64 -4.50
C THR A 299 5.25 -23.16 -3.70
N LEU A 300 4.19 -22.38 -3.55
CA LEU A 300 2.95 -22.81 -2.89
C LEU A 300 2.31 -24.02 -3.59
N ILE A 301 2.25 -24.00 -4.92
CA ILE A 301 1.77 -25.13 -5.73
C ILE A 301 2.65 -26.38 -5.48
N ALA A 302 3.97 -26.24 -5.51
CA ALA A 302 4.91 -27.33 -5.24
C ALA A 302 4.75 -27.89 -3.82
N GLN A 303 4.42 -27.03 -2.85
CA GLN A 303 4.09 -27.41 -1.48
C GLN A 303 2.67 -27.97 -1.30
N ARG A 304 1.96 -28.24 -2.40
CA ARG A 304 0.58 -28.75 -2.46
C ARG A 304 -0.39 -27.89 -1.66
N ARG A 305 -0.22 -26.57 -1.71
CA ARG A 305 -1.18 -25.62 -1.13
C ARG A 305 -2.21 -25.19 -2.17
N PRO A 306 -3.48 -24.94 -1.79
CA PRO A 306 -4.39 -24.20 -2.64
C PRO A 306 -3.82 -22.81 -2.95
N VAL A 307 -3.84 -22.42 -4.22
CA VAL A 307 -3.46 -21.09 -4.70
C VAL A 307 -4.64 -20.50 -5.45
N ALA A 308 -4.96 -19.25 -5.15
CA ALA A 308 -6.05 -18.50 -5.76
C ALA A 308 -5.53 -17.15 -6.27
N ILE A 309 -5.79 -16.82 -7.54
CA ILE A 309 -5.33 -15.60 -8.20
C ILE A 309 -6.53 -14.87 -8.78
N GLY A 310 -6.87 -13.72 -8.21
CA GLY A 310 -7.90 -12.81 -8.70
C GLY A 310 -7.35 -11.87 -9.76
N LEU A 311 -8.05 -11.76 -10.89
CA LEU A 311 -7.73 -10.86 -11.99
C LEU A 311 -8.98 -10.04 -12.37
N PRO A 312 -8.86 -8.70 -12.51
CA PRO A 312 -7.63 -7.90 -12.44
C PRO A 312 -7.12 -7.63 -11.01
N GLY A 313 -7.89 -8.02 -9.99
CA GLY A 313 -7.53 -7.87 -8.58
C GLY A 313 -8.70 -8.24 -7.69
N TYR A 314 -8.74 -7.66 -6.49
CA TYR A 314 -9.74 -7.98 -5.47
C TYR A 314 -10.65 -6.80 -5.09
N VAL A 315 -10.50 -5.66 -5.77
CA VAL A 315 -11.47 -4.55 -5.72
C VAL A 315 -12.31 -4.65 -6.99
N VAL A 316 -13.62 -4.81 -6.86
CA VAL A 316 -14.51 -5.14 -7.96
C VAL A 316 -15.68 -4.15 -8.02
N PRO A 317 -15.59 -3.12 -8.88
CA PRO A 317 -16.72 -2.25 -9.20
C PRO A 317 -17.90 -3.08 -9.72
N THR A 318 -19.13 -2.74 -9.32
CA THR A 318 -20.34 -3.53 -9.66
C THR A 318 -20.67 -3.64 -11.15
N GLU A 319 -20.07 -2.80 -12.00
CA GLU A 319 -20.21 -2.87 -13.46
C GLU A 319 -19.13 -3.71 -14.15
N GLN A 320 -18.17 -4.22 -13.39
CA GLN A 320 -17.07 -5.03 -13.88
C GLN A 320 -17.22 -6.47 -13.44
N SER A 321 -16.69 -7.39 -14.24
CA SER A 321 -16.54 -8.79 -13.86
C SER A 321 -15.09 -9.08 -13.48
N ALA A 322 -14.88 -9.92 -12.48
CA ALA A 322 -13.57 -10.44 -12.13
C ALA A 322 -13.48 -11.94 -12.42
N SER A 323 -12.27 -12.46 -12.57
CA SER A 323 -11.99 -13.90 -12.65
C SER A 323 -11.13 -14.31 -11.46
N LEU A 324 -11.48 -15.41 -10.79
CA LEU A 324 -10.65 -16.08 -9.80
C LEU A 324 -10.14 -17.39 -10.38
N PHE A 325 -8.82 -17.53 -10.49
CA PHE A 325 -8.16 -18.76 -10.94
C PHE A 325 -7.69 -19.54 -9.73
N VAL A 326 -8.17 -20.77 -9.59
CA VAL A 326 -7.86 -21.63 -8.43
C VAL A 326 -7.11 -22.87 -8.90
N ARG A 327 -5.97 -23.14 -8.27
CA ARG A 327 -5.22 -24.40 -8.43
C ARG A 327 -5.00 -25.00 -7.05
N ALA A 328 -5.51 -26.21 -6.85
CA ALA A 328 -5.47 -26.89 -5.57
C ALA A 328 -5.32 -28.40 -5.78
N PRO A 329 -4.73 -29.13 -4.80
CA PRO A 329 -4.64 -30.59 -4.86
C PRO A 329 -6.01 -31.27 -4.68
N SER A 330 -6.92 -30.61 -3.96
CA SER A 330 -8.27 -31.09 -3.67
C SER A 330 -9.29 -30.35 -4.53
N ARG A 331 -10.36 -31.03 -4.94
CA ARG A 331 -11.41 -30.43 -5.77
C ARG A 331 -12.28 -29.48 -4.96
N LEU A 332 -12.70 -28.38 -5.59
CA LEU A 332 -13.70 -27.47 -5.04
C LEU A 332 -15.07 -28.15 -4.95
N THR A 333 -15.73 -28.07 -3.79
CA THR A 333 -17.07 -28.63 -3.53
C THR A 333 -18.16 -27.57 -3.40
N GLY A 334 -17.82 -26.35 -2.98
CA GLY A 334 -18.79 -25.27 -2.78
C GLY A 334 -18.15 -23.90 -2.59
N PHE A 335 -19.01 -22.87 -2.50
CA PHE A 335 -18.62 -21.47 -2.34
C PHE A 335 -19.63 -20.76 -1.44
N ASP A 336 -19.16 -19.92 -0.52
CA ASP A 336 -20.00 -19.01 0.27
C ASP A 336 -19.53 -17.56 0.13
N SER A 337 -20.48 -16.63 0.05
CA SER A 337 -20.23 -15.19 0.11
C SER A 337 -20.67 -14.62 1.46
N SER A 338 -19.88 -13.73 2.04
CA SER A 338 -20.21 -12.94 3.22
C SER A 338 -19.89 -11.46 2.98
N PRO A 339 -20.86 -10.53 2.98
CA PRO A 339 -22.30 -10.77 3.14
C PRO A 339 -22.87 -11.73 2.09
N ALA A 340 -24.01 -12.35 2.42
CA ALA A 340 -24.73 -13.18 1.46
C ALA A 340 -25.00 -12.35 0.19
N ASP A 341 -24.89 -13.00 -0.97
CA ASP A 341 -25.12 -12.42 -2.31
C ASP A 341 -24.18 -11.29 -2.76
N ALA A 342 -23.23 -10.84 -1.92
CA ALA A 342 -22.26 -9.81 -2.30
C ALA A 342 -21.36 -10.25 -3.48
N LEU A 343 -21.07 -11.56 -3.59
CA LEU A 343 -20.27 -12.16 -4.65
C LEU A 343 -21.00 -13.36 -5.25
N ALA A 344 -21.49 -13.20 -6.48
CA ALA A 344 -22.02 -14.30 -7.28
C ALA A 344 -20.89 -15.02 -8.02
N VAL A 345 -20.79 -16.34 -7.82
CA VAL A 345 -19.69 -17.17 -8.36
C VAL A 345 -20.23 -18.22 -9.32
N ARG A 346 -19.62 -18.29 -10.51
CA ARG A 346 -19.93 -19.32 -11.51
C ARG A 346 -18.66 -19.97 -12.02
N ARG A 347 -18.66 -21.30 -12.13
CA ARG A 347 -17.56 -22.02 -12.80
C ARG A 347 -17.52 -21.64 -14.28
N ALA A 348 -16.35 -21.24 -14.76
CA ALA A 348 -16.12 -20.72 -16.10
C ALA A 348 -15.07 -21.56 -16.87
N GLY A 349 -15.04 -22.86 -16.57
CA GLY A 349 -14.12 -23.82 -17.19
C GLY A 349 -12.77 -23.93 -16.50
N SER A 350 -11.79 -24.45 -17.23
CA SER A 350 -10.42 -24.62 -16.76
C SER A 350 -9.43 -24.24 -17.85
N ILE A 351 -8.26 -23.75 -17.47
CA ILE A 351 -7.18 -23.38 -18.38
C ILE A 351 -5.83 -23.77 -17.76
N HIS A 352 -4.99 -24.51 -18.50
CA HIS A 352 -3.65 -24.91 -18.06
C HIS A 352 -3.55 -25.44 -16.60
N GLY A 353 -4.53 -26.23 -16.16
CA GLY A 353 -4.59 -26.81 -14.82
C GLY A 353 -5.18 -25.90 -13.72
N TRP A 354 -5.67 -24.71 -14.09
CA TRP A 354 -6.41 -23.81 -13.22
C TRP A 354 -7.91 -23.95 -13.43
N THR A 355 -8.68 -23.99 -12.35
CA THR A 355 -10.14 -23.82 -12.40
C THR A 355 -10.43 -22.33 -12.46
N ARG A 356 -11.17 -21.89 -13.48
CA ARG A 356 -11.59 -20.49 -13.62
C ARG A 356 -12.98 -20.31 -13.01
N LEU A 357 -13.12 -19.33 -12.14
CA LEU A 357 -14.39 -18.89 -11.57
C LEU A 357 -14.66 -17.46 -12.05
N ALA A 358 -15.86 -17.22 -12.61
CA ALA A 358 -16.33 -15.88 -12.90
C ALA A 358 -17.01 -15.30 -11.65
N ILE A 359 -16.63 -14.08 -11.29
CA ILE A 359 -17.11 -13.36 -10.13
C ILE A 359 -17.88 -12.12 -10.60
N ARG A 360 -19.10 -11.95 -10.09
CA ARG A 360 -19.88 -10.72 -10.21
C ARG A 360 -20.18 -10.19 -8.81
N SER A 361 -19.98 -8.89 -8.61
CA SER A 361 -20.21 -8.25 -7.34
C SER A 361 -21.56 -7.54 -7.27
N HIS A 362 -22.14 -7.50 -6.07
CA HIS A 362 -23.36 -6.78 -5.74
C HIS A 362 -23.19 -6.03 -4.42
N GLY A 363 -23.89 -4.91 -4.25
CA GLY A 363 -23.80 -4.10 -3.04
C GLY A 363 -22.55 -3.19 -3.03
N TYR A 364 -22.00 -2.96 -1.84
CA TYR A 364 -20.84 -2.09 -1.63
C TYR A 364 -20.19 -2.41 -0.27
N GLY A 365 -18.86 -2.43 -0.23
CA GLY A 365 -18.05 -2.66 0.97
C GLY A 365 -17.27 -3.97 0.93
N PRO A 366 -16.60 -4.35 2.04
CA PRO A 366 -15.86 -5.60 2.15
C PRO A 366 -16.77 -6.82 1.93
N ALA A 367 -16.27 -7.79 1.17
CA ALA A 367 -16.92 -9.07 0.92
C ALA A 367 -15.89 -10.20 1.01
N ARG A 368 -16.28 -11.35 1.55
CA ARG A 368 -15.42 -12.53 1.68
C ARG A 368 -16.02 -13.69 0.89
N LEU A 369 -15.21 -14.26 0.01
CA LEU A 369 -15.51 -15.51 -0.66
C LEU A 369 -14.82 -16.67 0.08
N THR A 370 -15.58 -17.66 0.52
CA THR A 370 -15.05 -18.90 1.12
C THR A 370 -15.16 -20.03 0.10
N LEU A 371 -14.03 -20.64 -0.25
CA LEU A 371 -13.92 -21.81 -1.10
C LEU A 371 -13.86 -23.06 -0.23
N HIS A 372 -14.71 -24.05 -0.54
CA HIS A 372 -14.72 -25.34 0.16
C HIS A 372 -14.07 -26.42 -0.69
N TYR A 373 -13.24 -27.24 -0.06
CA TYR A 373 -12.56 -28.36 -0.72
C TYR A 373 -13.05 -29.72 -0.21
N ALA A 374 -12.92 -30.75 -1.05
CA ALA A 374 -13.40 -32.10 -0.75
C ALA A 374 -12.68 -32.80 0.41
N ASP A 375 -11.49 -32.33 0.78
CA ASP A 375 -10.69 -32.79 1.91
C ASP A 375 -10.99 -32.00 3.21
N GLY A 376 -12.02 -31.15 3.18
CA GLY A 376 -12.48 -30.38 4.34
C GLY A 376 -11.76 -29.05 4.57
N GLN A 377 -10.70 -28.76 3.81
CA GLN A 377 -10.04 -27.46 3.88
C GLN A 377 -10.97 -26.33 3.41
N GLN A 378 -10.75 -25.14 3.95
CA GLN A 378 -11.42 -23.91 3.54
C GLN A 378 -10.40 -22.83 3.22
N GLN A 379 -10.60 -22.13 2.11
CA GLN A 379 -9.81 -20.97 1.70
C GLN A 379 -10.70 -19.74 1.67
N THR A 380 -10.26 -18.64 2.28
CA THR A 380 -10.97 -17.36 2.16
C THR A 380 -10.22 -16.40 1.24
N VAL A 381 -10.95 -15.73 0.36
CA VAL A 381 -10.46 -14.68 -0.53
C VAL A 381 -11.23 -13.41 -0.20
N SER A 382 -10.51 -12.35 0.16
CA SER A 382 -11.11 -11.08 0.59
C SER A 382 -11.24 -10.14 -0.61
N TYR A 383 -12.45 -9.62 -0.85
CA TYR A 383 -12.80 -8.66 -1.89
C TYR A 383 -13.35 -7.36 -1.31
N TYR A 384 -13.33 -6.28 -2.09
CA TYR A 384 -14.05 -5.05 -1.80
C TYR A 384 -14.93 -4.67 -3.00
N VAL A 385 -16.21 -4.41 -2.76
CA VAL A 385 -17.15 -4.02 -3.79
C VAL A 385 -17.31 -2.50 -3.79
N THR A 386 -17.10 -1.87 -4.94
CA THR A 386 -17.29 -0.42 -5.12
C THR A 386 -18.43 -0.15 -6.09
N ARG A 387 -18.89 1.10 -6.12
CA ARG A 387 -19.72 1.59 -7.23
C ARG A 387 -18.91 1.62 -8.54
N PRO A 388 -19.59 1.77 -9.70
CA PRO A 388 -18.96 2.21 -10.94
C PRO A 388 -17.93 3.31 -10.71
N LEU A 389 -16.77 3.20 -11.37
CA LEU A 389 -15.67 4.14 -11.11
C LEU A 389 -16.06 5.57 -11.49
N ASP A 390 -16.77 5.76 -12.60
CA ASP A 390 -17.32 7.07 -13.01
C ASP A 390 -18.20 7.70 -11.92
N THR A 391 -19.02 6.89 -11.25
CA THR A 391 -19.90 7.36 -10.17
C THR A 391 -19.10 7.71 -8.92
N THR A 392 -18.07 6.91 -8.60
CA THR A 392 -17.16 7.15 -7.47
C THR A 392 -16.38 8.46 -7.66
N MET A 393 -15.80 8.70 -8.84
CA MET A 393 -15.03 9.93 -9.11
C MET A 393 -15.92 11.17 -9.17
N ALA A 394 -17.14 11.04 -9.70
CA ALA A 394 -18.11 12.13 -9.66
C ALA A 394 -18.56 12.44 -8.21
N ALA A 395 -18.67 11.45 -7.34
CA ALA A 395 -18.98 11.67 -5.93
C ALA A 395 -17.82 12.37 -5.20
N LEU A 396 -16.56 11.96 -5.45
CA LEU A 396 -15.37 12.59 -4.89
C LEU A 396 -15.31 14.09 -5.19
N GLY A 397 -15.44 14.47 -6.47
CA GLY A 397 -15.41 15.88 -6.90
C GLY A 397 -16.52 16.71 -6.26
N ARG A 398 -17.75 16.17 -6.22
CA ARG A 398 -18.88 16.84 -5.55
C ARG A 398 -18.65 16.97 -4.06
N PHE A 399 -18.16 15.95 -3.37
CA PHE A 399 -17.90 16.00 -1.94
C PHE A 399 -16.86 17.08 -1.62
N ALA A 400 -15.73 17.09 -2.33
CA ALA A 400 -14.67 18.06 -2.13
C ALA A 400 -15.15 19.51 -2.36
N THR A 401 -15.96 19.75 -3.39
CA THR A 401 -16.44 21.09 -3.73
C THR A 401 -17.72 21.53 -3.02
N THR A 402 -18.30 20.68 -2.15
CA THR A 402 -19.51 21.02 -1.38
C THR A 402 -19.35 20.85 0.12
N ARG A 403 -18.82 19.72 0.58
CA ARG A 403 -18.64 19.40 2.01
C ARG A 403 -17.30 19.87 2.55
N GLN A 404 -16.26 19.86 1.71
CA GLN A 404 -14.91 20.32 2.08
C GLN A 404 -14.62 21.76 1.64
N TRP A 405 -15.49 22.35 0.82
CA TRP A 405 -15.36 23.72 0.36
C TRP A 405 -15.55 24.71 1.50
N TYR A 406 -14.50 25.49 1.77
CA TYR A 406 -14.42 26.42 2.89
C TYR A 406 -14.43 27.87 2.38
N GLU A 407 -15.39 28.65 2.89
CA GLU A 407 -15.42 30.11 2.78
C GLU A 407 -15.64 30.72 4.18
N GLY A 408 -14.56 30.78 4.95
CA GLY A 408 -14.58 31.28 6.32
C GLY A 408 -14.62 32.80 6.38
N LYS A 409 -15.76 33.37 6.78
CA LYS A 409 -15.88 34.81 7.03
C LYS A 409 -14.91 35.24 8.13
N GLY A 410 -13.97 36.11 7.80
CA GLY A 410 -12.98 36.63 8.74
C GLY A 410 -11.87 35.64 9.09
N ASP A 411 -11.64 34.60 8.27
CA ASP A 411 -10.52 33.67 8.45
C ASP A 411 -9.18 34.43 8.47
N PRO A 412 -8.46 34.49 9.60
CA PRO A 412 -7.28 35.35 9.73
C PRO A 412 -6.06 34.77 9.01
N PHE A 413 -6.15 33.52 8.54
CA PHE A 413 -5.10 32.78 7.86
C PHE A 413 -5.17 32.91 6.33
N GLY A 414 -6.23 33.53 5.79
CA GLY A 414 -6.37 33.77 4.35
C GLY A 414 -6.66 32.51 3.53
N ARG A 415 -7.36 31.53 4.11
CA ARG A 415 -7.72 30.25 3.46
C ARG A 415 -9.07 30.33 2.74
N SER A 416 -9.56 31.50 2.36
CA SER A 416 -10.90 31.65 1.76
C SER A 416 -10.80 32.18 0.32
N PRO A 417 -11.24 31.42 -0.70
CA PRO A 417 -11.81 30.06 -0.64
C PRO A 417 -10.74 28.95 -0.56
N ALA A 418 -11.08 27.81 0.06
CA ALA A 418 -10.22 26.62 0.12
C ALA A 418 -11.01 25.31 0.05
N ILE A 419 -10.28 24.21 -0.11
CA ILE A 419 -10.75 22.86 0.20
C ILE A 419 -9.86 22.35 1.34
N LEU A 420 -10.46 22.07 2.50
CA LEU A 420 -9.74 21.69 3.72
C LEU A 420 -10.02 20.22 4.10
N THR A 421 -9.19 19.67 5.00
CA THR A 421 -9.42 18.35 5.59
C THR A 421 -10.80 18.26 6.24
N TYR A 422 -11.44 17.11 6.11
CA TYR A 422 -12.78 16.85 6.66
C TYR A 422 -12.73 15.76 7.71
N ASP A 423 -13.46 15.97 8.81
CA ASP A 423 -13.72 14.96 9.83
C ASP A 423 -15.08 14.32 9.53
N HIS A 424 -15.04 13.13 8.96
CA HIS A 424 -16.23 12.38 8.57
C HIS A 424 -17.03 11.89 9.78
N GLU A 425 -16.40 11.64 10.92
CA GLU A 425 -17.13 11.25 12.13
C GLU A 425 -17.85 12.46 12.74
N ALA A 426 -17.21 13.63 12.74
CA ALA A 426 -17.81 14.89 13.24
C ALA A 426 -18.64 15.63 12.18
N GLN A 427 -18.69 15.13 10.94
CA GLN A 427 -19.39 15.71 9.80
C GLN A 427 -19.08 17.22 9.59
N ARG A 428 -17.81 17.60 9.72
CA ARG A 428 -17.37 19.00 9.59
C ARG A 428 -15.97 19.14 9.01
N ILE A 429 -15.70 20.31 8.44
CA ILE A 429 -14.36 20.74 8.05
C ILE A 429 -13.48 20.86 9.30
N VAL A 430 -12.22 20.44 9.17
CA VAL A 430 -11.15 20.62 10.17
C VAL A 430 -10.47 21.96 9.91
N ASP A 431 -10.98 23.01 10.55
CA ASP A 431 -10.50 24.38 10.42
C ASP A 431 -9.46 24.78 11.49
N VAL A 432 -9.35 23.99 12.56
CA VAL A 432 -8.39 24.13 13.67
C VAL A 432 -7.89 22.74 14.09
N GLU A 433 -6.58 22.51 14.03
CA GLU A 433 -5.94 21.25 14.43
C GLU A 433 -4.49 21.51 14.93
N PRO A 434 -4.04 20.92 16.06
CA PRO A 434 -2.69 21.16 16.63
C PRO A 434 -1.49 20.74 15.78
N ARG A 435 -1.68 19.85 14.80
CA ARG A 435 -0.80 19.54 13.68
C ARG A 435 -1.17 20.50 12.56
N VAL A 436 -0.61 21.70 12.64
CA VAL A 436 -1.15 22.89 11.98
C VAL A 436 -1.32 22.74 10.46
N TRP A 437 -0.54 21.85 9.84
CA TRP A 437 -0.61 21.54 8.42
C TRP A 437 -1.97 20.95 8.02
N ILE A 438 -2.62 20.13 8.86
CA ILE A 438 -3.93 19.49 8.58
C ILE A 438 -5.00 20.53 8.27
N ALA A 439 -5.02 21.64 9.01
CA ALA A 439 -5.93 22.77 8.77
C ALA A 439 -5.33 23.83 7.82
N GLY A 440 -4.12 23.61 7.31
CA GLY A 440 -3.25 24.60 6.69
C GLY A 440 -3.12 24.53 5.17
N MET A 441 -3.81 23.60 4.50
CA MET A 441 -3.75 23.34 3.05
C MET A 441 -2.40 22.85 2.49
N SER A 442 -1.43 22.52 3.35
CA SER A 442 -0.09 22.12 2.93
C SER A 442 0.45 21.03 3.86
N ASP A 443 1.65 20.52 3.55
CA ASP A 443 2.08 19.16 3.92
C ASP A 443 1.05 18.12 3.47
N GLU A 444 1.40 16.84 3.47
CA GLU A 444 0.52 15.81 2.90
C GLU A 444 -0.84 15.74 3.62
N GLY A 445 -0.85 15.85 4.95
CA GLY A 445 -2.07 15.80 5.75
C GLY A 445 -3.04 16.98 5.54
N GLY A 446 -2.57 18.10 5.00
CA GLY A 446 -3.39 19.28 4.68
C GLY A 446 -3.70 19.42 3.19
N ALA A 447 -2.80 18.96 2.32
CA ALA A 447 -2.94 19.10 0.88
C ALA A 447 -3.87 18.06 0.25
N GLY A 448 -4.01 16.88 0.89
CA GLY A 448 -4.68 15.73 0.30
C GLY A 448 -6.08 16.03 -0.26
N SER A 449 -6.89 16.82 0.44
CA SER A 449 -8.28 17.09 0.02
C SER A 449 -8.36 17.90 -1.29
N TRP A 450 -7.54 18.94 -1.44
CA TRP A 450 -7.60 19.81 -2.62
C TRP A 450 -6.80 19.23 -3.81
N VAL A 451 -5.75 18.45 -3.54
CA VAL A 451 -5.04 17.68 -4.58
C VAL A 451 -5.96 16.63 -5.19
N ALA A 452 -6.73 15.88 -4.38
CA ALA A 452 -7.73 14.93 -4.90
C ALA A 452 -8.77 15.62 -5.80
N ALA A 453 -9.30 16.76 -5.34
CA ALA A 453 -10.28 17.55 -6.08
C ALA A 453 -9.75 18.03 -7.43
N MET A 454 -8.48 18.47 -7.45
CA MET A 454 -7.82 18.91 -8.67
C MET A 454 -7.55 17.73 -9.62
N MET A 455 -6.87 16.68 -9.15
CA MET A 455 -6.50 15.54 -9.97
C MET A 455 -7.71 14.81 -10.56
N LYS A 456 -8.87 14.85 -9.89
CA LYS A 456 -10.12 14.29 -10.43
C LYS A 456 -10.51 14.93 -11.76
N GLN A 457 -10.21 16.21 -11.95
CA GLN A 457 -10.58 16.91 -13.18
C GLN A 457 -9.76 16.44 -14.40
N LEU A 458 -8.60 15.80 -14.21
CA LEU A 458 -7.76 15.33 -15.31
C LEU A 458 -8.50 14.34 -16.23
N ASP A 459 -9.30 13.44 -15.65
CA ASP A 459 -10.07 12.43 -16.40
C ASP A 459 -11.60 12.62 -16.30
N HIS A 460 -12.07 13.32 -15.26
CA HIS A 460 -13.49 13.59 -15.01
C HIS A 460 -13.76 15.09 -14.78
N PRO A 461 -13.49 15.96 -15.77
CA PRO A 461 -13.73 17.39 -15.61
C PRO A 461 -15.22 17.69 -15.42
N ASP A 462 -15.53 18.56 -14.47
CA ASP A 462 -16.84 19.16 -14.27
C ASP A 462 -16.72 20.69 -14.25
N ALA A 463 -17.47 21.39 -15.09
CA ALA A 463 -17.31 22.84 -15.27
C ALA A 463 -17.58 23.65 -13.99
N ALA A 464 -18.53 23.22 -13.15
CA ALA A 464 -18.85 23.93 -11.91
C ALA A 464 -17.78 23.70 -10.84
N GLU A 465 -17.22 22.49 -10.79
CA GLU A 465 -16.09 22.17 -9.93
C GLU A 465 -14.81 22.91 -10.38
N VAL A 466 -14.50 22.92 -11.68
CA VAL A 466 -13.33 23.62 -12.23
C VAL A 466 -13.40 25.11 -11.94
N ALA A 467 -14.56 25.77 -12.11
CA ALA A 467 -14.71 27.18 -11.77
C ALA A 467 -14.38 27.49 -10.29
N LYS A 468 -14.68 26.57 -9.36
CA LYS A 468 -14.26 26.66 -7.95
C LYS A 468 -12.77 26.42 -7.77
N LEU A 469 -12.18 25.49 -8.51
CA LEU A 469 -10.75 25.22 -8.42
C LEU A 469 -9.90 26.37 -8.99
N GLU A 470 -10.35 27.04 -10.05
CA GLU A 470 -9.73 28.29 -10.53
C GLU A 470 -9.77 29.38 -9.44
N ARG A 471 -10.87 29.47 -8.68
CA ARG A 471 -10.97 30.34 -7.49
C ARG A 471 -9.95 30.04 -6.43
N LEU A 472 -9.86 28.77 -6.05
CA LEU A 472 -8.89 28.32 -5.04
C LEU A 472 -7.46 28.69 -5.47
N VAL A 473 -7.11 28.46 -6.74
CA VAL A 473 -5.77 28.78 -7.27
C VAL A 473 -5.46 30.27 -7.24
N ASP A 474 -6.35 31.12 -7.76
CA ASP A 474 -6.07 32.56 -7.88
C ASP A 474 -6.15 33.30 -6.55
N GLU A 475 -7.12 32.95 -5.71
CA GLU A 475 -7.45 33.73 -4.51
C GLU A 475 -6.69 33.23 -3.27
N THR A 476 -6.28 31.95 -3.27
CA THR A 476 -5.68 31.29 -2.09
C THR A 476 -4.34 30.60 -2.38
N VAL A 477 -4.15 29.91 -3.51
CA VAL A 477 -2.83 29.32 -3.80
C VAL A 477 -1.82 30.42 -4.09
N VAL A 478 -2.02 31.18 -5.17
CA VAL A 478 -1.08 32.22 -5.58
C VAL A 478 -1.19 33.41 -4.63
N GLY A 479 -0.05 33.82 -4.06
CA GLY A 479 0.05 34.92 -3.09
C GLY A 479 -0.15 34.53 -1.63
N ARG A 480 -0.89 33.44 -1.33
CA ARG A 480 -1.03 32.92 0.05
C ARG A 480 -0.29 31.61 0.25
N LEU A 481 -0.69 30.49 -0.35
CA LEU A 481 0.07 29.25 -0.14
C LEU A 481 1.44 29.29 -0.84
N GLN A 482 1.45 29.87 -2.03
CA GLN A 482 2.60 30.06 -2.89
C GLN A 482 2.98 31.55 -2.96
N VAL A 483 4.26 31.86 -2.91
CA VAL A 483 4.76 33.24 -3.02
C VAL A 483 4.59 33.77 -4.46
N ALA A 484 3.84 34.87 -4.61
CA ALA A 484 3.49 35.42 -5.92
C ALA A 484 4.67 36.09 -6.64
N ASP A 485 5.47 36.88 -5.93
CA ASP A 485 6.48 37.77 -6.53
C ASP A 485 7.75 37.86 -5.68
N GLY A 486 8.79 38.47 -6.24
CA GLY A 486 10.06 38.73 -5.57
C GLY A 486 11.05 37.55 -5.59
N PRO A 487 12.11 37.59 -4.76
CA PRO A 487 13.20 36.62 -4.80
C PRO A 487 12.76 35.16 -4.60
N HIS A 488 11.67 34.96 -3.85
CA HIS A 488 11.11 33.66 -3.53
C HIS A 488 9.86 33.30 -4.36
N ARG A 489 9.59 33.98 -5.49
CA ARG A 489 8.45 33.64 -6.38
C ARG A 489 8.41 32.13 -6.65
N GLY A 490 7.23 31.53 -6.45
CA GLY A 490 7.00 30.09 -6.58
C GLY A 490 7.21 29.27 -5.30
N GLY A 491 7.84 29.85 -4.27
CA GLY A 491 8.07 29.18 -2.98
C GLY A 491 6.76 28.78 -2.32
N VAL A 492 6.70 27.59 -1.72
CA VAL A 492 5.49 27.04 -1.10
C VAL A 492 5.63 27.03 0.42
N ARG A 493 4.68 27.64 1.12
CA ARG A 493 4.66 27.70 2.59
C ARG A 493 4.30 26.33 3.18
N LYS A 494 4.92 25.99 4.32
CA LYS A 494 4.62 24.75 5.07
C LYS A 494 3.17 24.64 5.55
N SER A 495 2.51 25.76 5.84
CA SER A 495 1.11 25.82 6.25
C SER A 495 0.59 27.26 6.19
N LEU A 496 -0.68 27.44 5.83
CA LEU A 496 -1.38 28.72 6.02
C LEU A 496 -1.86 28.92 7.46
N PHE A 497 -2.17 27.83 8.15
CA PHE A 497 -2.63 27.84 9.54
C PHE A 497 -1.45 27.70 10.51
N TYR A 498 -1.52 28.40 11.64
CA TYR A 498 -0.45 28.41 12.64
C TYR A 498 -0.98 28.69 14.05
N TYR A 499 -0.16 28.42 15.06
CA TYR A 499 -0.43 28.66 16.47
C TYR A 499 0.07 30.04 16.91
N ASP A 500 -0.85 30.92 17.33
CA ASP A 500 -0.56 32.25 17.89
C ASP A 500 -1.64 32.63 18.93
N PRO A 501 -1.55 32.08 20.15
CA PRO A 501 -2.58 32.28 21.18
C PRO A 501 -2.67 33.73 21.68
N ALA A 502 -1.64 34.55 21.46
CA ALA A 502 -1.66 35.96 21.80
C ALA A 502 -2.55 36.75 20.84
N ARG A 503 -2.46 36.46 19.54
CA ARG A 503 -3.28 37.10 18.51
C ARG A 503 -4.68 36.51 18.40
N PHE A 504 -4.84 35.21 18.68
CA PHE A 504 -6.12 34.48 18.54
C PHE A 504 -6.51 33.72 19.82
N PRO A 505 -6.77 34.43 20.94
CA PRO A 505 -6.94 33.80 22.27
C PRO A 505 -8.15 32.87 22.39
N THR A 506 -9.14 32.98 21.50
CA THR A 506 -10.37 32.17 21.52
C THR A 506 -10.38 31.00 20.55
N LEU A 507 -9.37 30.90 19.66
CA LEU A 507 -9.33 29.89 18.60
C LEU A 507 -8.87 28.53 19.12
N TYR A 508 -7.91 28.52 20.06
CA TYR A 508 -7.24 27.32 20.57
C TYR A 508 -7.89 26.84 21.88
N ARG A 509 -9.03 26.15 21.77
CA ARG A 509 -9.91 25.82 22.91
C ARG A 509 -9.32 24.86 23.95
N ASP A 510 -8.34 24.04 23.58
CA ASP A 510 -7.67 23.08 24.47
C ASP A 510 -6.15 23.34 24.50
N PRO A 511 -5.64 24.15 25.46
CA PRO A 511 -4.22 24.46 25.55
C PRO A 511 -3.29 23.26 25.73
N ALA A 512 -3.79 22.12 26.24
CA ALA A 512 -2.96 20.93 26.41
C ALA A 512 -2.58 20.31 25.07
N ALA A 513 -3.46 20.39 24.08
CA ALA A 513 -3.25 19.86 22.73
C ALA A 513 -2.15 20.61 21.94
N TRP A 514 -1.82 21.85 22.31
CA TRP A 514 -0.84 22.71 21.61
C TRP A 514 0.58 22.67 22.18
N LYS A 515 0.88 21.73 23.07
CA LYS A 515 2.22 21.57 23.69
C LYS A 515 3.19 20.72 22.85
N SER A 516 2.71 20.20 21.73
CA SER A 516 3.44 19.35 20.80
C SER A 516 4.37 20.18 19.89
N TRP A 517 5.42 19.55 19.35
CA TRP A 517 6.30 20.14 18.34
C TRP A 517 5.57 20.50 17.03
N THR A 518 4.36 19.96 16.83
CA THR A 518 3.51 20.14 15.65
C THR A 518 2.76 21.48 15.64
N ALA A 519 2.70 22.18 16.77
CA ALA A 519 2.04 23.47 16.94
C ALA A 519 2.94 24.63 16.48
N TRP A 520 3.16 24.73 15.17
CA TRP A 520 4.08 25.72 14.59
C TRP A 520 3.58 27.15 14.70
N ASP A 521 4.49 28.08 14.98
CA ASP A 521 4.21 29.52 14.90
C ASP A 521 4.13 30.02 13.44
N ALA A 522 3.80 31.31 13.25
CA ALA A 522 3.68 31.90 11.92
C ALA A 522 4.96 31.81 11.08
N LYS A 523 6.14 31.86 11.73
CA LYS A 523 7.43 31.78 11.03
C LYS A 523 7.68 30.35 10.55
N GLN A 524 7.46 29.37 11.41
CA GLN A 524 7.62 27.95 11.10
C GLN A 524 6.60 27.46 10.06
N ALA A 525 5.36 27.97 10.10
CA ALA A 525 4.34 27.68 9.10
C ALA A 525 4.63 28.37 7.75
N GLY A 526 5.20 29.58 7.78
CA GLY A 526 5.59 30.32 6.58
C GLY A 526 6.91 29.89 5.94
N ASP A 527 7.63 28.95 6.55
CA ASP A 527 8.89 28.42 6.04
C ASP A 527 8.70 27.74 4.67
N LEU A 528 9.69 27.89 3.78
CA LEU A 528 9.65 27.39 2.40
C LEU A 528 10.49 26.12 2.21
N GLY A 529 11.15 25.64 3.26
CA GLY A 529 12.20 24.63 3.18
C GLY A 529 11.73 23.19 3.01
N ARG A 530 10.41 22.93 2.89
CA ARG A 530 9.82 21.59 2.78
C ARG A 530 9.50 21.27 1.32
N SER A 531 10.41 20.59 0.63
CA SER A 531 10.27 20.33 -0.81
C SER A 531 9.08 19.43 -1.17
N TYR A 532 8.64 18.57 -0.25
CA TYR A 532 7.48 17.69 -0.45
C TYR A 532 6.17 18.45 -0.73
N ASN A 533 6.09 19.73 -0.36
CA ASN A 533 4.88 20.54 -0.56
C ASN A 533 4.76 21.09 -1.99
N TYR A 534 5.86 21.12 -2.74
CA TYR A 534 5.92 21.73 -4.07
C TYR A 534 5.22 20.91 -5.17
N PRO A 535 5.33 19.57 -5.21
CA PRO A 535 4.55 18.73 -6.12
C PRO A 535 3.05 19.04 -6.08
N HIS A 536 2.44 19.17 -4.90
CA HIS A 536 1.00 19.43 -4.76
C HIS A 536 0.57 20.71 -5.52
N VAL A 537 1.35 21.79 -5.39
CA VAL A 537 1.10 23.07 -6.06
C VAL A 537 1.39 22.99 -7.56
N ALA A 538 2.46 22.32 -7.96
CA ALA A 538 2.77 22.11 -9.37
C ALA A 538 1.65 21.33 -10.08
N ILE A 539 1.05 20.33 -9.41
CA ILE A 539 -0.11 19.56 -9.87
C ILE A 539 -1.33 20.44 -10.06
N GLY A 540 -1.62 21.30 -9.08
CA GLY A 540 -2.66 22.33 -9.14
C GLY A 540 -2.65 23.08 -10.47
N HIS A 541 -1.50 23.64 -10.80
CA HIS A 541 -1.26 24.39 -12.03
C HIS A 541 -1.28 23.51 -13.27
N TRP A 542 -0.63 22.35 -13.23
CA TRP A 542 -0.52 21.44 -14.38
C TRP A 542 -1.87 20.89 -14.85
N VAL A 543 -2.79 20.56 -13.93
CA VAL A 543 -4.14 20.11 -14.29
C VAL A 543 -4.91 21.23 -14.99
N LEU A 544 -4.91 22.45 -14.44
CA LEU A 544 -5.59 23.60 -15.07
C LEU A 544 -4.98 23.94 -16.44
N TYR A 545 -3.65 23.82 -16.60
CA TYR A 545 -3.00 23.90 -17.91
C TYR A 545 -3.59 22.87 -18.89
N ARG A 546 -3.63 21.58 -18.52
CA ARG A 546 -4.11 20.52 -19.42
C ARG A 546 -5.57 20.70 -19.80
N LEU A 547 -6.41 21.17 -18.86
CA LEU A 547 -7.81 21.48 -19.12
C LEU A 547 -7.96 22.66 -20.08
N ALA A 548 -7.32 23.79 -19.78
CA ALA A 548 -7.35 24.99 -20.62
C ALA A 548 -6.82 24.74 -22.03
N ARG A 549 -5.86 23.81 -22.16
CA ARG A 549 -5.16 23.57 -23.43
C ARG A 549 -5.91 22.61 -24.36
N ASN A 550 -6.65 21.67 -23.79
CA ASN A 550 -7.23 20.55 -24.54
C ASN A 550 -8.77 20.54 -24.56
N HIS A 551 -9.43 21.42 -23.79
CA HIS A 551 -10.88 21.57 -23.75
C HIS A 551 -11.33 23.02 -23.99
N VAL A 552 -12.57 23.19 -24.43
CA VAL A 552 -13.20 24.48 -24.70
C VAL A 552 -14.05 24.90 -23.51
N GLY A 553 -13.80 26.09 -22.98
CA GLY A 553 -14.68 26.74 -21.99
C GLY A 553 -14.69 26.13 -20.58
N LEU A 554 -13.84 25.13 -20.28
CA LEU A 554 -13.72 24.57 -18.92
C LEU A 554 -12.91 25.47 -17.97
N VAL A 555 -11.84 26.07 -18.47
CA VAL A 555 -10.96 26.99 -17.73
C VAL A 555 -11.06 28.35 -18.43
N THR A 556 -11.35 29.39 -17.66
CA THR A 556 -11.76 30.70 -18.19
C THR A 556 -11.08 31.88 -17.51
N ARG A 557 -10.42 31.69 -16.37
CA ARG A 557 -9.78 32.77 -15.60
C ARG A 557 -8.43 33.18 -16.16
N HIS A 558 -7.60 32.21 -16.49
CA HIS A 558 -6.29 32.44 -17.10
C HIS A 558 -6.10 31.55 -18.34
N ASP A 559 -5.21 31.97 -19.24
CA ASP A 559 -4.84 31.13 -20.38
C ASP A 559 -3.97 29.94 -19.93
N TRP A 560 -3.84 28.94 -20.80
CA TRP A 560 -3.05 27.74 -20.52
C TRP A 560 -1.58 28.05 -20.21
N ARG A 561 -1.02 29.13 -20.78
CA ARG A 561 0.40 29.46 -20.65
C ARG A 561 0.70 29.97 -19.24
N TRP A 562 -0.20 30.73 -18.65
CA TRP A 562 -0.11 31.19 -17.26
C TRP A 562 0.03 30.01 -16.30
N TYR A 563 -0.84 29.00 -16.44
CA TYR A 563 -0.79 27.81 -15.58
C TYR A 563 0.50 27.00 -15.78
N LEU A 564 0.94 26.80 -17.03
CA LEU A 564 2.17 26.06 -17.28
C LEU A 564 3.43 26.81 -16.78
N ASP A 565 3.44 28.15 -16.86
CA ASP A 565 4.51 28.98 -16.26
C ASP A 565 4.56 28.83 -14.73
N TRP A 566 3.41 28.79 -14.06
CA TRP A 566 3.37 28.59 -12.62
C TRP A 566 3.81 27.18 -12.21
N ALA A 567 3.42 26.16 -12.98
CA ALA A 567 3.88 24.79 -12.75
C ALA A 567 5.42 24.70 -12.79
N GLN A 568 6.06 25.25 -13.83
CA GLN A 568 7.52 25.23 -13.96
C GLN A 568 8.21 26.12 -12.89
N THR A 569 7.63 27.28 -12.60
CA THR A 569 8.12 28.20 -11.57
C THR A 569 8.15 27.53 -10.20
N THR A 570 7.15 26.70 -9.89
CA THR A 570 7.07 25.93 -8.64
C THR A 570 8.24 24.95 -8.53
N ILE A 571 8.54 24.19 -9.58
CA ILE A 571 9.66 23.22 -9.61
C ILE A 571 11.00 23.93 -9.38
N VAL A 572 11.19 25.06 -10.07
CA VAL A 572 12.41 25.87 -9.93
C VAL A 572 12.55 26.42 -8.51
N ALA A 573 11.45 26.91 -7.93
CA ALA A 573 11.44 27.44 -6.56
C ALA A 573 11.74 26.36 -5.51
N MET A 574 11.27 25.12 -5.72
CA MET A 574 11.60 23.98 -4.87
C MET A 574 13.11 23.81 -4.74
N MET A 575 13.81 23.82 -5.87
CA MET A 575 15.27 23.66 -5.92
C MET A 575 16.02 24.83 -5.29
N ARG A 576 15.46 26.04 -5.36
CA ARG A 576 16.05 27.26 -4.80
C ARG A 576 15.85 27.36 -3.29
N ASP A 577 14.63 27.13 -2.82
CA ASP A 577 14.20 27.49 -1.45
C ASP A 577 14.16 26.29 -0.49
N ALA A 578 14.14 25.05 -1.00
CA ALA A 578 14.04 23.83 -0.20
C ALA A 578 15.20 22.81 -0.44
N PRO A 579 16.48 23.25 -0.42
CA PRO A 579 17.60 22.41 -0.86
C PRO A 579 17.89 21.18 0.01
N TYR A 580 17.38 21.13 1.25
CA TYR A 580 17.64 20.00 2.13
C TYR A 580 16.88 18.75 1.68
N TYR A 581 15.56 18.83 1.46
CA TYR A 581 14.76 17.65 1.12
C TYR A 581 14.79 17.32 -0.38
N THR A 582 15.25 18.22 -1.25
CA THR A 582 15.40 17.96 -2.69
C THR A 582 16.46 16.91 -3.02
N GLN A 583 17.31 16.55 -2.06
CA GLN A 583 18.23 15.42 -2.19
C GLN A 583 17.49 14.07 -2.26
N PHE A 584 16.28 13.98 -1.72
CA PHE A 584 15.42 12.80 -1.78
C PHE A 584 14.45 12.88 -2.97
N GLY A 585 13.84 11.75 -3.34
CA GLY A 585 12.67 11.75 -4.21
C GLY A 585 11.46 12.36 -3.49
N GLN A 586 10.59 13.06 -4.21
CA GLN A 586 9.39 13.70 -3.71
C GLN A 586 8.18 12.83 -3.97
N MET A 587 7.21 12.84 -3.05
CA MET A 587 5.87 12.32 -3.34
C MET A 587 5.28 13.04 -4.55
N GLU A 588 4.67 12.29 -5.47
CA GLU A 588 4.06 12.82 -6.69
C GLU A 588 5.05 13.53 -7.66
N GLY A 589 6.37 13.49 -7.39
CA GLY A 589 7.40 14.15 -8.20
C GLY A 589 7.47 13.64 -9.66
N ASN A 590 6.84 12.52 -9.97
CA ASN A 590 6.60 12.01 -11.34
C ASN A 590 5.99 13.09 -12.25
N VAL A 591 5.12 13.95 -11.71
CA VAL A 591 4.48 15.04 -12.45
C VAL A 591 5.48 16.01 -13.09
N PHE A 592 6.68 16.15 -12.51
CA PHE A 592 7.70 17.05 -13.04
C PHE A 592 8.18 16.60 -14.43
N LEU A 593 8.18 15.30 -14.70
CA LEU A 593 8.54 14.76 -16.00
C LEU A 593 7.46 15.06 -17.06
N ASP A 594 6.19 15.00 -16.69
CA ASP A 594 5.08 15.43 -17.56
C ASP A 594 5.06 16.93 -17.81
N ILE A 595 5.34 17.74 -16.78
CA ILE A 595 5.49 19.19 -16.92
C ILE A 595 6.65 19.50 -17.88
N LEU A 596 7.79 18.81 -17.75
CA LEU A 596 8.90 18.93 -18.70
C LEU A 596 8.45 18.58 -20.13
N ALA A 597 7.75 17.47 -20.32
CA ALA A 597 7.27 17.04 -21.63
C ALA A 597 6.28 18.04 -22.24
N ASP A 598 5.39 18.61 -21.44
CA ASP A 598 4.41 19.60 -21.88
C ASP A 598 5.08 20.96 -22.18
N LEU A 599 6.10 21.40 -21.43
CA LEU A 599 6.89 22.59 -21.76
C LEU A 599 7.57 22.46 -23.12
N ARG A 600 8.20 21.31 -23.40
CA ARG A 600 8.79 21.02 -24.71
C ARG A 600 7.74 21.05 -25.82
N ARG A 601 6.57 20.47 -25.56
CA ARG A 601 5.45 20.40 -26.51
C ARG A 601 4.88 21.78 -26.87
N GLU A 602 4.81 22.69 -25.90
CA GLU A 602 4.35 24.07 -26.12
C GLU A 602 5.46 25.04 -26.58
N GLY A 603 6.69 24.55 -26.79
CA GLY A 603 7.82 25.36 -27.23
C GLY A 603 8.45 26.26 -26.16
N MET A 604 8.11 26.05 -24.88
CA MET A 604 8.73 26.70 -23.71
C MET A 604 10.09 26.06 -23.40
N THR A 605 11.00 26.19 -24.38
CA THR A 605 12.25 25.42 -24.45
C THR A 605 13.24 25.81 -23.35
N ALA A 606 13.36 27.10 -23.04
CA ALA A 606 14.30 27.59 -22.02
C ALA A 606 13.88 27.14 -20.61
N GLU A 607 12.58 27.17 -20.32
CA GLU A 607 12.00 26.67 -19.08
C GLU A 607 12.19 25.14 -18.96
N ALA A 608 11.96 24.42 -20.05
CA ALA A 608 12.20 22.98 -20.12
C ALA A 608 13.69 22.62 -19.90
N ASP A 609 14.62 23.28 -20.59
CA ASP A 609 16.07 23.08 -20.43
C ASP A 609 16.51 23.29 -18.97
N ARG A 610 15.96 24.31 -18.32
CA ARG A 610 16.26 24.60 -16.91
C ARG A 610 15.80 23.50 -15.97
N ILE A 611 14.56 23.01 -16.12
CA ILE A 611 14.05 21.90 -15.30
C ILE A 611 14.85 20.64 -15.54
N GLU A 612 15.11 20.29 -16.79
CA GLU A 612 15.88 19.10 -17.15
C GLU A 612 17.28 19.12 -16.52
N ALA A 613 17.97 20.27 -16.55
CA ALA A 613 19.27 20.43 -15.89
C ALA A 613 19.20 20.26 -14.37
N LEU A 614 18.19 20.84 -13.72
CA LEU A 614 17.99 20.70 -12.27
C LEU A 614 17.70 19.24 -11.86
N MET A 615 16.87 18.54 -12.63
CA MET A 615 16.51 17.16 -12.35
C MET A 615 17.63 16.18 -12.70
N ARG A 616 18.44 16.49 -13.72
CA ARG A 616 19.68 15.74 -14.01
C ARG A 616 20.62 15.76 -12.81
N ALA A 617 20.84 16.92 -12.20
CA ALA A 617 21.71 17.02 -11.02
C ALA A 617 21.24 16.13 -9.85
N ARG A 618 19.92 16.09 -9.59
CA ARG A 618 19.34 15.18 -8.58
C ARG A 618 19.53 13.71 -8.97
N THR A 619 19.31 13.39 -10.24
CA THR A 619 19.42 12.02 -10.75
C THR A 619 20.85 11.50 -10.70
N ASP A 620 21.82 12.32 -11.08
CA ASP A 620 23.24 11.95 -11.02
C ASP A 620 23.69 11.67 -9.57
N HIS A 621 23.15 12.41 -8.60
CA HIS A 621 23.34 12.11 -7.17
C HIS A 621 22.75 10.74 -6.81
N TRP A 622 21.47 10.49 -7.13
CA TRP A 622 20.80 9.22 -6.86
C TRP A 622 21.50 8.02 -7.50
N ALA A 623 21.93 8.17 -8.75
CA ALA A 623 22.62 7.12 -9.49
C ALA A 623 23.95 6.70 -8.85
N GLY A 624 24.57 7.59 -8.05
CA GLY A 624 25.78 7.33 -7.28
C GLY A 624 25.57 6.65 -5.93
N LEU A 625 24.32 6.52 -5.45
CA LEU A 625 24.00 5.85 -4.19
C LEU A 625 23.83 4.33 -4.37
N ARG A 626 24.09 3.55 -3.32
CA ARG A 626 23.88 2.09 -3.35
C ARG A 626 22.42 1.72 -3.53
N TYR A 627 21.54 2.42 -2.83
CA TYR A 627 20.10 2.43 -3.06
C TYR A 627 19.77 3.84 -3.54
N PRO A 628 19.25 4.02 -4.77
CA PRO A 628 19.16 5.35 -5.40
C PRO A 628 18.02 6.22 -4.85
N PHE A 629 17.47 5.84 -3.70
CA PHE A 629 16.32 6.47 -3.06
C PHE A 629 16.58 6.54 -1.55
N GLY A 630 15.77 7.33 -0.86
CA GLY A 630 15.82 7.51 0.58
C GLY A 630 14.80 8.56 1.00
N SER A 631 14.72 8.79 2.30
CA SER A 631 13.83 9.76 2.93
C SER A 631 14.37 10.08 4.33
N GLU A 632 13.59 10.75 5.17
CA GLU A 632 13.83 10.88 6.62
C GLU A 632 13.96 9.52 7.33
N MET A 633 13.34 8.47 6.79
CA MET A 633 13.42 7.10 7.31
C MET A 633 14.06 6.16 6.29
N ALA A 634 14.97 5.31 6.77
CA ALA A 634 15.79 4.39 5.98
C ALA A 634 15.01 3.36 5.12
N TRP A 635 13.71 3.22 5.33
CA TRP A 635 12.89 2.26 4.59
C TRP A 635 11.76 2.91 3.82
N ASP A 636 11.53 4.20 3.99
CA ASP A 636 10.41 4.91 3.39
C ASP A 636 10.47 4.89 1.85
N SER A 637 9.36 4.50 1.22
CA SER A 637 9.23 4.44 -0.24
C SER A 637 8.62 5.69 -0.87
N THR A 638 8.31 6.75 -0.10
CA THR A 638 7.60 7.96 -0.56
C THR A 638 8.11 8.53 -1.89
N GLY A 639 9.43 8.65 -2.04
CA GLY A 639 10.07 9.25 -3.22
C GLY A 639 10.50 8.27 -4.32
N GLN A 640 10.33 6.96 -4.13
CA GLN A 640 10.82 5.95 -5.06
C GLN A 640 10.23 6.08 -6.48
N PRO A 641 8.93 6.43 -6.66
CA PRO A 641 8.36 6.62 -7.99
C PRO A 641 9.03 7.73 -8.80
N GLU A 642 9.29 8.90 -8.21
CA GLU A 642 9.99 9.99 -8.91
C GLU A 642 11.41 9.56 -9.29
N VAL A 643 12.13 8.96 -8.32
CA VAL A 643 13.51 8.47 -8.52
C VAL A 643 13.56 7.50 -9.70
N TYR A 644 12.62 6.55 -9.76
CA TYR A 644 12.54 5.58 -10.86
C TYR A 644 12.39 6.28 -12.21
N ASP A 645 11.44 7.21 -12.35
CA ASP A 645 11.13 7.87 -13.62
C ASP A 645 12.31 8.69 -14.14
N TRP A 646 13.00 9.44 -13.27
CA TRP A 646 14.14 10.25 -13.67
C TRP A 646 15.40 9.42 -13.97
N LEU A 647 15.68 8.37 -13.18
CA LEU A 647 16.76 7.42 -13.50
C LEU A 647 16.55 6.82 -14.89
N ARG A 648 15.31 6.43 -15.19
CA ARG A 648 14.93 5.93 -16.52
C ARG A 648 15.11 7.00 -17.60
N HIS A 649 14.61 8.20 -17.36
CA HIS A 649 14.67 9.31 -18.32
C HIS A 649 16.12 9.60 -18.74
N PHE A 650 17.07 9.56 -17.79
CA PHE A 650 18.48 9.83 -18.04
C PHE A 650 19.36 8.59 -18.32
N GLY A 651 18.76 7.40 -18.45
CA GLY A 651 19.45 6.19 -18.91
C GLY A 651 20.13 5.35 -17.83
N TYR A 652 19.85 5.57 -16.55
CA TYR A 652 20.33 4.78 -15.41
C TYR A 652 19.46 3.53 -15.16
N GLU A 653 19.36 2.65 -16.17
CA GLU A 653 18.45 1.49 -16.18
C GLU A 653 18.66 0.55 -14.98
N ARG A 654 19.92 0.28 -14.61
CA ARG A 654 20.23 -0.64 -13.51
C ARG A 654 19.65 -0.14 -12.18
N GLN A 655 19.80 1.14 -11.89
CA GLN A 655 19.30 1.77 -10.68
C GLN A 655 17.77 1.85 -10.70
N ALA A 656 17.15 2.16 -11.85
CA ALA A 656 15.70 2.13 -11.99
C ALA A 656 15.13 0.72 -11.72
N VAL A 657 15.75 -0.32 -12.27
CA VAL A 657 15.40 -1.73 -12.00
C VAL A 657 15.55 -2.05 -10.52
N GLN A 658 16.62 -1.58 -9.87
CA GLN A 658 16.80 -1.79 -8.42
C GLN A 658 15.67 -1.15 -7.60
N THR A 659 15.27 0.10 -7.92
CA THR A 659 14.12 0.76 -7.28
C THR A 659 12.84 -0.05 -7.45
N ARG A 660 12.58 -0.54 -8.67
CA ARG A 660 11.41 -1.39 -8.95
C ARG A 660 11.41 -2.68 -8.12
N GLU A 661 12.54 -3.38 -8.04
CA GLU A 661 12.61 -4.63 -7.28
C GLU A 661 12.45 -4.38 -5.77
N VAL A 662 12.95 -3.26 -5.25
CA VAL A 662 12.71 -2.84 -3.86
C VAL A 662 11.22 -2.62 -3.64
N ILE A 663 10.52 -1.90 -4.52
CA ILE A 663 9.05 -1.75 -4.46
C ILE A 663 8.34 -3.12 -4.35
N LEU A 664 8.75 -4.12 -5.14
CA LEU A 664 8.17 -5.46 -5.07
C LEU A 664 8.43 -6.17 -3.72
N GLY A 665 9.49 -5.79 -3.00
CA GLY A 665 9.74 -6.24 -1.63
C GLY A 665 8.71 -5.73 -0.62
N TYR A 666 8.00 -4.66 -0.95
CA TYR A 666 7.09 -3.91 -0.07
C TYR A 666 5.62 -4.14 -0.43
N ASP A 667 5.36 -4.53 -1.68
CA ASP A 667 4.04 -4.53 -2.29
C ASP A 667 3.68 -5.96 -2.78
N PRO A 668 2.82 -6.70 -2.05
CA PRO A 668 2.65 -8.14 -2.30
C PRO A 668 1.45 -8.50 -3.20
N THR A 669 1.44 -9.70 -3.77
CA THR A 669 0.30 -10.25 -4.57
C THR A 669 -0.59 -11.19 -3.77
N LEU A 670 -1.13 -10.73 -2.65
CA LEU A 670 -1.93 -11.56 -1.74
C LEU A 670 -3.41 -11.65 -2.17
N PRO A 671 -4.12 -12.79 -1.95
CA PRO A 671 -5.55 -12.91 -2.25
C PRO A 671 -6.50 -12.15 -1.29
N SER A 672 -6.28 -10.84 -1.19
CA SER A 672 -7.02 -9.93 -0.32
C SER A 672 -7.07 -8.53 -0.92
N TRP A 673 -8.26 -7.93 -0.94
CA TRP A 673 -8.41 -6.52 -1.30
C TRP A 673 -7.52 -5.62 -0.45
N GLY A 674 -7.33 -5.93 0.84
CA GLY A 674 -6.56 -5.08 1.74
C GLY A 674 -5.04 -5.23 1.61
N TYR A 675 -4.55 -6.37 1.12
CA TYR A 675 -3.10 -6.62 1.07
C TYR A 675 -2.54 -6.72 -0.36
N ASN A 676 -3.36 -6.90 -1.39
CA ASN A 676 -2.88 -6.93 -2.77
C ASN A 676 -2.39 -5.56 -3.24
N GLY A 677 -1.11 -5.45 -3.57
CA GLY A 677 -0.46 -4.19 -3.97
C GLY A 677 -0.46 -3.13 -2.86
N ASN A 678 -0.69 -3.53 -1.61
CA ASN A 678 -0.68 -2.61 -0.47
C ASN A 678 0.76 -2.43 0.03
N ALA A 679 1.36 -1.29 -0.30
CA ALA A 679 2.72 -0.96 0.11
C ALA A 679 2.88 -1.03 1.63
N ARG A 680 4.06 -1.44 2.09
CA ARG A 680 4.38 -1.41 3.53
C ARG A 680 4.36 0.02 4.05
N ARG A 681 3.36 0.36 4.87
CA ARG A 681 3.12 1.68 5.49
C ARG A 681 2.50 1.53 6.87
N TYR A 682 2.96 2.30 7.86
CA TYR A 682 2.45 2.15 9.22
C TYR A 682 2.59 3.32 10.20
N TRP A 683 3.08 4.51 9.81
CA TRP A 683 3.23 5.63 10.76
C TRP A 683 2.39 6.87 10.43
N ASP A 684 1.87 6.99 9.20
CA ASP A 684 1.31 8.23 8.66
C ASP A 684 0.01 8.67 9.34
N PHE A 685 -0.69 7.77 10.04
CA PHE A 685 -1.80 8.15 10.92
C PHE A 685 -1.39 9.18 11.99
N LEU A 686 -0.12 9.23 12.39
CA LEU A 686 0.40 10.27 13.28
C LEU A 686 0.33 11.68 12.64
N TYR A 687 0.45 11.76 11.30
CA TYR A 687 0.59 13.00 10.55
C TYR A 687 -0.70 13.41 9.82
N GLY A 688 -1.48 12.47 9.29
CA GLY A 688 -2.70 12.74 8.51
C GLY A 688 -3.99 12.14 9.08
N GLY A 689 -3.89 11.19 10.02
CA GLY A 689 -5.06 10.48 10.57
C GLY A 689 -5.71 11.17 11.76
N LYS A 690 -7.01 10.95 11.94
CA LYS A 690 -7.74 11.33 13.17
C LYS A 690 -7.28 10.48 14.34
N THR A 691 -7.15 9.17 14.12
CA THR A 691 -6.64 8.26 15.16
C THR A 691 -5.16 8.03 14.95
N ALA A 692 -4.38 8.88 15.61
CA ALA A 692 -2.93 8.82 15.60
C ALA A 692 -2.41 7.58 16.35
N ARG A 693 -1.90 6.59 15.60
CA ARG A 693 -1.14 5.45 16.12
C ARG A 693 -0.24 4.85 15.05
N ILE A 694 0.77 4.08 15.47
CA ILE A 694 1.63 3.30 14.57
C ILE A 694 0.96 1.96 14.33
N GLU A 695 0.48 1.74 13.11
CA GLU A 695 -0.36 0.61 12.72
C GLU A 695 -0.25 0.39 11.21
N ARG A 696 -0.28 -0.87 10.74
CA ARG A 696 -0.39 -1.20 9.31
C ARG A 696 -1.55 -0.43 8.67
N GLN A 697 -1.21 0.44 7.74
CA GLN A 697 -2.19 1.18 6.95
C GLN A 697 -2.53 0.38 5.69
N ILE A 698 -3.82 0.15 5.47
CA ILE A 698 -4.31 -0.46 4.24
C ILE A 698 -4.71 0.66 3.27
N HIS A 699 -4.10 0.64 2.09
CA HIS A 699 -4.31 1.59 1.00
C HIS A 699 -4.05 3.05 1.37
N HIS A 700 -2.96 3.26 2.13
CA HIS A 700 -2.28 4.56 2.20
C HIS A 700 -1.72 4.96 0.82
N TYR A 701 -1.48 6.26 0.60
CA TYR A 701 -1.04 6.79 -0.70
C TYR A 701 0.22 6.14 -1.25
N GLY A 702 1.08 5.55 -0.39
CA GLY A 702 2.26 4.81 -0.83
C GLY A 702 1.93 3.67 -1.80
N SER A 703 0.78 3.02 -1.64
CA SER A 703 0.37 1.86 -2.47
C SER A 703 0.09 2.25 -3.92
N THR A 704 -0.64 3.34 -4.14
CA THR A 704 -0.95 3.80 -5.51
C THR A 704 0.28 4.44 -6.16
N ASN A 705 1.13 5.14 -5.38
CA ASN A 705 2.37 5.74 -5.87
C ASN A 705 3.39 4.67 -6.30
N ASN A 706 3.59 3.63 -5.48
CA ASN A 706 4.45 2.50 -5.83
C ASN A 706 3.95 1.72 -7.07
N ALA A 707 2.67 1.83 -7.43
CA ALA A 707 2.15 1.23 -8.66
C ALA A 707 2.69 1.90 -9.94
N LEU A 708 3.12 3.17 -9.88
CA LEU A 708 3.54 3.93 -11.08
C LEU A 708 4.76 3.29 -11.78
N PRO A 709 5.88 3.00 -11.09
CA PRO A 709 7.02 2.30 -11.70
C PRO A 709 6.68 0.91 -12.22
N LEU A 710 5.74 0.21 -11.56
CA LEU A 710 5.33 -1.14 -11.93
C LEU A 710 4.51 -1.14 -13.23
N PHE A 711 3.62 -0.16 -13.42
CA PHE A 711 2.91 0.02 -14.69
C PHE A 711 3.85 0.38 -15.84
N ASP A 712 4.79 1.31 -15.65
CA ASP A 712 5.79 1.62 -16.68
C ASP A 712 6.65 0.38 -17.02
N SER A 713 7.13 -0.32 -15.99
CA SER A 713 7.92 -1.54 -16.17
C SER A 713 7.16 -2.62 -16.94
N PHE A 714 5.88 -2.86 -16.62
CA PHE A 714 5.05 -3.83 -17.34
C PHE A 714 4.83 -3.41 -18.80
N ARG A 715 4.62 -2.12 -19.09
CA ARG A 715 4.46 -1.66 -20.49
C ARG A 715 5.72 -1.90 -21.33
N ARG A 716 6.90 -1.92 -20.70
CA ARG A 716 8.18 -2.23 -21.36
C ARG A 716 8.43 -3.72 -21.51
N ASP A 717 8.05 -4.50 -20.50
CA ASP A 717 8.12 -5.96 -20.51
C ASP A 717 6.77 -6.58 -20.12
N PRO A 718 5.86 -6.75 -21.10
CA PRO A 718 4.52 -7.27 -20.84
C PRO A 718 4.49 -8.77 -20.53
N THR A 719 5.65 -9.45 -20.47
CA THR A 719 5.71 -10.87 -20.12
C THR A 719 5.67 -11.10 -18.61
N ASP A 720 6.00 -10.09 -17.81
CA ASP A 720 5.99 -10.15 -16.35
C ASP A 720 4.63 -9.71 -15.78
N LEU A 721 3.62 -10.60 -15.87
CA LEU A 721 2.28 -10.35 -15.35
C LEU A 721 2.27 -10.02 -13.85
N HIS A 722 3.30 -10.42 -13.09
CA HIS A 722 3.40 -10.09 -11.66
C HIS A 722 3.41 -8.58 -11.43
N LEU A 723 4.14 -7.82 -12.25
CA LEU A 723 4.19 -6.35 -12.18
C LEU A 723 2.79 -5.75 -12.31
N LEU A 724 2.04 -6.15 -13.33
CA LEU A 724 0.69 -5.63 -13.56
C LEU A 724 -0.27 -6.00 -12.42
N ARG A 725 -0.15 -7.21 -11.86
CA ARG A 725 -0.99 -7.66 -10.74
C ARG A 725 -0.73 -6.88 -9.45
N VAL A 726 0.53 -6.56 -9.15
CA VAL A 726 0.88 -5.70 -8.01
C VAL A 726 0.36 -4.28 -8.26
N ALA A 727 0.69 -3.71 -9.42
CA ALA A 727 0.34 -2.33 -9.77
C ALA A 727 -1.18 -2.10 -9.73
N TYR A 728 -1.96 -2.99 -10.36
CA TYR A 728 -3.41 -2.86 -10.40
C TYR A 728 -4.06 -3.07 -9.03
N GLY A 729 -3.49 -3.94 -8.20
CA GLY A 729 -3.89 -4.14 -6.81
C GLY A 729 -3.76 -2.86 -5.98
N GLY A 730 -2.58 -2.22 -6.03
CA GLY A 730 -2.34 -0.96 -5.30
C GLY A 730 -3.18 0.19 -5.83
N LEU A 731 -3.27 0.33 -7.16
CA LEU A 731 -4.05 1.37 -7.83
C LEU A 731 -5.55 1.32 -7.47
N MET A 732 -6.14 0.12 -7.52
CA MET A 732 -7.56 -0.07 -7.20
C MET A 732 -7.79 -0.11 -5.69
N GLY A 733 -6.80 -0.51 -4.90
CA GLY A 733 -6.80 -0.40 -3.46
C GLY A 733 -7.12 1.01 -2.97
N GLY A 734 -6.43 2.02 -3.53
CA GLY A 734 -6.69 3.43 -3.19
C GLY A 734 -8.11 3.92 -3.53
N VAL A 735 -8.85 3.26 -4.42
CA VAL A 735 -10.27 3.60 -4.69
C VAL A 735 -11.16 3.21 -3.51
N THR A 736 -10.78 2.20 -2.74
CA THR A 736 -11.60 1.71 -1.62
C THR A 736 -11.74 2.71 -0.48
N ASN A 737 -10.81 3.67 -0.39
CA ASN A 737 -10.86 4.79 0.57
C ASN A 737 -12.01 5.76 0.30
N ILE A 738 -12.57 5.78 -0.93
CA ILE A 738 -13.68 6.65 -1.32
C ILE A 738 -15.00 5.98 -0.98
N ASP A 739 -15.77 6.62 -0.11
CA ASP A 739 -17.05 6.12 0.36
C ASP A 739 -18.21 6.35 -0.64
N ARG A 740 -19.44 6.05 -0.20
CA ARG A 740 -20.65 6.22 -1.02
C ARG A 740 -21.04 7.68 -1.23
N ASP A 741 -20.60 8.60 -0.38
CA ASP A 741 -20.92 10.01 -0.49
C ASP A 741 -19.81 10.80 -1.19
N GLY A 742 -18.64 10.18 -1.37
CA GLY A 742 -17.47 10.75 -2.02
C GLY A 742 -16.42 11.26 -1.02
N PHE A 743 -16.62 11.05 0.28
CA PHE A 743 -15.56 11.28 1.26
C PHE A 743 -14.46 10.27 1.02
N ALA A 744 -13.21 10.73 1.01
CA ALA A 744 -12.06 9.86 0.85
C ALA A 744 -11.23 9.87 2.13
N SER A 745 -11.08 8.70 2.75
CA SER A 745 -10.32 8.50 3.99
C SER A 745 -8.81 8.43 3.75
N ALA A 746 -8.02 8.89 4.72
CA ALA A 746 -6.55 8.79 4.68
C ALA A 746 -6.07 7.34 4.42
N ALA A 747 -6.57 6.37 5.20
CA ALA A 747 -6.31 4.93 5.04
C ALA A 747 -7.27 4.09 5.91
N PHE A 748 -7.24 2.76 5.74
CA PHE A 748 -7.96 1.82 6.60
C PHE A 748 -7.08 1.28 7.74
N HIS A 749 -7.63 1.27 8.95
CA HIS A 749 -7.01 0.71 10.16
C HIS A 749 -7.11 -0.82 10.16
N ALA A 750 -6.00 -1.51 9.93
CA ALA A 750 -5.95 -2.97 9.78
C ALA A 750 -5.96 -3.76 11.10
N TRP A 751 -5.72 -3.09 12.24
CA TRP A 751 -5.67 -3.78 13.51
C TRP A 751 -7.06 -4.29 13.88
N PRO A 752 -7.14 -5.56 14.34
CA PRO A 752 -8.42 -6.19 14.69
C PRO A 752 -9.27 -5.43 15.71
N ASP A 753 -8.68 -4.56 16.54
CA ASP A 753 -9.39 -3.74 17.52
C ASP A 753 -10.23 -2.61 16.90
N ARG A 754 -10.04 -2.34 15.60
CA ARG A 754 -10.66 -1.19 14.93
C ARG A 754 -11.30 -1.55 13.59
N MET A 755 -10.55 -2.08 12.63
CA MET A 755 -11.09 -2.56 11.34
C MET A 755 -12.02 -1.56 10.63
N GLN A 756 -11.61 -0.30 10.50
CA GLN A 756 -12.44 0.76 9.88
C GLN A 756 -11.60 1.81 9.13
N TRP A 757 -12.24 2.59 8.26
CA TRP A 757 -11.63 3.74 7.61
C TRP A 757 -11.33 4.86 8.62
N ASP A 758 -10.18 5.53 8.50
CA ASP A 758 -9.90 6.72 9.31
C ASP A 758 -10.90 7.84 8.98
N ALA A 759 -11.28 8.61 9.99
CA ALA A 759 -12.31 9.64 9.86
C ALA A 759 -11.79 10.94 9.22
N TYR A 760 -10.47 11.14 9.12
CA TYR A 760 -9.90 12.27 8.39
C TYR A 760 -9.67 11.91 6.92
N SER A 761 -9.91 12.88 6.05
CA SER A 761 -9.48 12.76 4.65
C SER A 761 -7.96 12.78 4.52
N GLY A 762 -7.29 13.51 5.40
CA GLY A 762 -5.84 13.50 5.60
C GLY A 762 -5.04 13.60 4.29
N ASP A 763 -4.12 12.67 4.14
CA ASP A 763 -3.14 12.58 3.04
C ASP A 763 -3.62 11.72 1.86
N TYR A 764 -4.93 11.50 1.70
CA TYR A 764 -5.46 10.68 0.61
C TYR A 764 -5.14 11.22 -0.80
N GLY A 765 -5.02 12.54 -0.97
CA GLY A 765 -4.89 13.18 -2.29
C GLY A 765 -3.71 12.71 -3.12
N MET A 766 -2.58 12.44 -2.46
CA MET A 766 -1.38 11.87 -3.08
C MET A 766 -1.68 10.49 -3.67
N GLY A 767 -2.56 9.75 -3.01
CA GLY A 767 -3.01 8.44 -3.43
C GLY A 767 -3.86 8.55 -4.69
N TYR A 768 -4.78 9.52 -4.68
CA TYR A 768 -5.63 9.83 -5.82
C TYR A 768 -4.88 10.44 -7.01
N PHE A 769 -3.81 11.22 -6.76
CA PHE A 769 -2.89 11.67 -7.80
C PHE A 769 -2.41 10.48 -8.62
N ALA A 770 -1.82 9.48 -7.97
CA ALA A 770 -1.29 8.31 -8.67
C ALA A 770 -2.40 7.51 -9.37
N HIS A 771 -3.61 7.47 -8.79
CA HIS A 771 -4.78 6.90 -9.45
C HIS A 771 -5.10 7.60 -10.78
N ALA A 772 -5.46 8.89 -10.74
CA ALA A 772 -5.82 9.65 -11.94
C ALA A 772 -4.66 9.77 -12.94
N TYR A 773 -3.43 9.78 -12.46
CA TYR A 773 -2.23 9.88 -13.30
C TYR A 773 -2.00 8.61 -14.15
N ALA A 774 -2.21 7.42 -13.59
CA ALA A 774 -1.83 6.15 -14.25
C ALA A 774 -2.97 5.21 -14.63
N VAL A 775 -4.20 5.46 -14.18
CA VAL A 775 -5.34 4.59 -14.45
C VAL A 775 -5.55 4.39 -15.96
N ALA A 776 -5.65 3.12 -16.35
CA ALA A 776 -5.70 2.70 -17.75
C ALA A 776 -6.24 1.27 -17.90
N SER A 777 -6.75 0.99 -19.09
CA SER A 777 -7.09 -0.36 -19.53
C SER A 777 -5.89 -1.11 -20.09
N TYR A 778 -5.74 -2.40 -19.79
CA TYR A 778 -4.70 -3.27 -20.34
C TYR A 778 -5.34 -4.51 -20.97
N LEU A 779 -5.09 -4.72 -22.27
CA LEU A 779 -5.38 -5.97 -22.96
C LEU A 779 -4.12 -6.83 -22.99
N VAL A 780 -4.18 -7.99 -22.34
CA VAL A 780 -3.05 -8.90 -22.16
C VAL A 780 -3.41 -10.29 -22.72
N ASP A 781 -2.46 -10.93 -23.39
CA ASP A 781 -2.53 -12.35 -23.75
C ASP A 781 -1.48 -13.09 -22.93
N ASP A 782 -1.91 -13.68 -21.82
CA ASP A 782 -1.02 -14.37 -20.88
C ASP A 782 -0.92 -15.86 -21.23
N PRO A 783 0.29 -16.46 -21.23
CA PRO A 783 0.46 -17.88 -21.56
C PRO A 783 -0.22 -18.86 -20.59
N THR A 784 -0.57 -18.42 -19.38
CA THR A 784 -1.24 -19.25 -18.36
C THR A 784 -2.75 -19.02 -18.31
N PHE A 785 -3.20 -17.78 -18.50
CA PHE A 785 -4.59 -17.38 -18.29
C PHE A 785 -5.32 -16.92 -19.57
N GLY A 786 -4.61 -16.84 -20.70
CA GLY A 786 -5.11 -16.41 -22.00
C GLY A 786 -5.41 -14.91 -22.03
N TRP A 787 -6.42 -14.52 -22.82
CA TRP A 787 -6.84 -13.13 -22.93
C TRP A 787 -7.44 -12.58 -21.64
N LEU A 788 -6.82 -11.51 -21.12
CA LEU A 788 -7.17 -10.81 -19.89
C LEU A 788 -7.42 -9.33 -20.16
N GLY A 789 -8.35 -8.75 -19.40
CA GLY A 789 -8.57 -7.32 -19.32
C GLY A 789 -8.30 -6.82 -17.91
N PHE A 790 -7.42 -5.84 -17.76
CA PHE A 790 -7.34 -5.03 -16.55
C PHE A 790 -7.98 -3.69 -16.85
N GLY A 791 -8.89 -3.24 -15.99
CA GLY A 791 -9.62 -2.01 -16.21
C GLY A 791 -10.58 -2.03 -17.40
N GLY A 792 -10.89 -3.19 -17.97
CA GLY A 792 -11.77 -3.29 -19.13
C GLY A 792 -12.31 -4.68 -19.37
N GLU A 793 -13.46 -4.76 -20.03
CA GLU A 793 -14.12 -6.02 -20.36
C GLU A 793 -13.60 -6.55 -21.70
N VAL A 794 -13.16 -7.82 -21.71
CA VAL A 794 -12.59 -8.46 -22.91
C VAL A 794 -13.58 -9.45 -23.50
N THR A 795 -13.77 -9.33 -24.82
CA THR A 795 -14.55 -10.27 -25.63
C THR A 795 -13.71 -10.74 -26.82
N GLN A 796 -13.85 -12.02 -27.17
CA GLN A 796 -13.14 -12.62 -28.29
C GLN A 796 -14.15 -12.92 -29.41
N ALA A 797 -13.75 -12.61 -30.64
CA ALA A 797 -14.46 -12.98 -31.85
C ALA A 797 -13.48 -13.64 -32.84
N ALA A 798 -13.99 -14.23 -33.92
CA ALA A 798 -13.13 -14.84 -34.93
C ALA A 798 -12.11 -13.80 -35.48
N GLY A 799 -10.82 -14.02 -35.19
CA GLY A 799 -9.72 -13.18 -35.67
C GLY A 799 -9.54 -11.82 -34.98
N SER A 800 -10.32 -11.49 -33.95
CA SER A 800 -10.16 -10.22 -33.22
C SER A 800 -10.51 -10.32 -31.73
N VAL A 801 -9.89 -9.45 -30.93
CA VAL A 801 -10.15 -9.32 -29.50
C VAL A 801 -10.56 -7.87 -29.23
N THR A 802 -11.67 -7.69 -28.54
CA THR A 802 -12.19 -6.35 -28.20
C THR A 802 -12.10 -6.14 -26.70
N ILE A 803 -11.54 -5.01 -26.30
CA ILE A 803 -11.58 -4.50 -24.93
C ILE A 803 -12.49 -3.27 -24.88
N ARG A 804 -13.37 -3.22 -23.86
CA ARG A 804 -14.18 -2.05 -23.52
C ARG A 804 -13.66 -1.47 -22.20
N PRO A 805 -13.01 -0.30 -22.23
CA PRO A 805 -12.52 0.35 -21.02
C PRO A 805 -13.61 0.58 -19.98
N ARG A 806 -13.29 0.26 -18.73
CA ARG A 806 -14.07 0.43 -17.49
C ARG A 806 -13.21 1.01 -16.37
N ASP A 807 -12.02 1.49 -16.67
CA ASP A 807 -11.02 1.96 -15.71
C ASP A 807 -11.38 3.31 -15.05
N GLY A 808 -12.51 3.92 -15.43
CA GLY A 808 -12.95 5.25 -14.95
C GLY A 808 -12.49 6.36 -15.88
N ALA A 809 -11.21 6.39 -16.25
CA ALA A 809 -10.71 7.45 -17.12
C ALA A 809 -11.09 7.25 -18.59
N ARG A 810 -10.93 6.03 -19.11
CA ARG A 810 -11.14 5.66 -20.53
C ARG A 810 -10.31 6.49 -21.51
N THR A 811 -9.25 7.15 -21.04
CA THR A 811 -8.33 7.98 -21.83
C THR A 811 -7.02 7.27 -22.13
N ARG A 812 -6.77 6.10 -21.52
CA ARG A 812 -5.48 5.39 -21.60
C ARG A 812 -5.70 3.89 -21.82
N LEU A 813 -4.96 3.31 -22.76
CA LEU A 813 -5.08 1.91 -23.15
C LEU A 813 -3.71 1.34 -23.54
N PHE A 814 -3.37 0.17 -22.98
CA PHE A 814 -2.23 -0.62 -23.39
C PHE A 814 -2.67 -1.92 -24.09
N ILE A 815 -2.18 -2.15 -25.31
CA ILE A 815 -2.34 -3.43 -26.01
C ILE A 815 -1.02 -4.18 -25.94
N ALA A 816 -0.90 -5.09 -24.96
CA ALA A 816 0.37 -5.74 -24.63
C ALA A 816 1.01 -6.54 -25.78
N PRO A 817 0.26 -7.37 -26.54
CA PRO A 817 0.85 -8.09 -27.68
C PRO A 817 1.34 -7.17 -28.80
N ALA A 818 0.81 -5.94 -28.88
CA ALA A 818 1.23 -4.94 -29.85
C ALA A 818 2.33 -4.00 -29.32
N GLY A 819 2.57 -3.99 -28.01
CA GLY A 819 3.49 -3.06 -27.36
C GLY A 819 3.08 -1.58 -27.45
N GLN A 820 1.78 -1.32 -27.64
CA GLN A 820 1.27 0.03 -27.89
C GLN A 820 0.63 0.64 -26.65
N TRP A 821 1.18 1.77 -26.22
CA TRP A 821 0.61 2.67 -25.24
C TRP A 821 -0.15 3.79 -25.96
N ILE A 822 -1.46 3.82 -25.76
CA ILE A 822 -2.39 4.72 -26.45
C ILE A 822 -2.99 5.65 -25.40
N THR A 823 -2.85 6.97 -25.59
CA THR A 823 -3.40 7.96 -24.66
C THR A 823 -4.14 9.08 -25.38
N LEU A 824 -5.13 9.62 -24.70
CA LEU A 824 -5.91 10.78 -25.11
C LEU A 824 -5.67 11.92 -24.12
N ALA A 825 -5.22 13.09 -24.61
CA ALA A 825 -5.25 14.31 -23.81
C ALA A 825 -6.61 15.02 -23.85
N ALA A 826 -7.50 14.59 -24.76
CA ALA A 826 -8.90 14.98 -24.87
C ALA A 826 -9.66 13.87 -25.61
N GLY A 827 -10.93 13.68 -25.27
CA GLY A 827 -11.80 12.60 -25.78
C GLY A 827 -11.69 11.31 -24.95
N ARG A 828 -12.54 10.32 -25.25
CA ARG A 828 -12.62 9.04 -24.52
C ARG A 828 -12.69 7.85 -25.46
N ILE A 829 -12.17 6.71 -25.02
CA ILE A 829 -12.19 5.43 -25.73
C ILE A 829 -13.46 4.66 -25.32
N ALA A 830 -14.35 4.40 -26.27
CA ALA A 830 -15.52 3.53 -26.11
C ALA A 830 -15.16 2.05 -26.19
N ALA A 831 -14.29 1.69 -27.12
CA ALA A 831 -13.80 0.34 -27.32
C ALA A 831 -12.50 0.36 -28.13
N ALA A 832 -11.74 -0.73 -28.02
CA ALA A 832 -10.64 -1.01 -28.93
C ALA A 832 -10.72 -2.46 -29.41
N ARG A 833 -10.59 -2.66 -30.72
CA ARG A 833 -10.52 -3.98 -31.36
C ARG A 833 -9.11 -4.21 -31.88
N TYR A 834 -8.45 -5.24 -31.36
CA TYR A 834 -7.14 -5.69 -31.81
C TYR A 834 -7.29 -6.92 -32.72
N ALA A 835 -6.62 -6.92 -33.86
CA ALA A 835 -6.55 -8.04 -34.79
C ALA A 835 -5.15 -8.68 -34.73
N PRO A 836 -4.92 -9.77 -33.96
CA PRO A 836 -3.59 -10.31 -33.72
C PRO A 836 -2.81 -10.66 -34.98
N LYS A 837 -3.50 -11.13 -36.04
CA LYS A 837 -2.88 -11.53 -37.31
C LYS A 837 -2.23 -10.37 -38.07
N THR A 838 -2.85 -9.18 -38.04
CA THR A 838 -2.39 -8.01 -38.79
C THR A 838 -1.70 -6.97 -37.90
N GLY A 839 -1.89 -7.08 -36.59
CA GLY A 839 -1.52 -6.06 -35.62
C GLY A 839 -2.43 -4.82 -35.65
N ALA A 840 -3.47 -4.77 -36.50
CA ALA A 840 -4.32 -3.58 -36.58
C ALA A 840 -5.10 -3.36 -35.27
N ILE A 841 -5.20 -2.10 -34.84
CA ILE A 841 -6.01 -1.66 -33.70
C ILE A 841 -7.05 -0.68 -34.22
N THR A 842 -8.33 -0.98 -34.03
CA THR A 842 -9.42 -0.03 -34.32
C THR A 842 -9.95 0.52 -33.00
N LEU A 843 -9.79 1.81 -32.79
CA LEU A 843 -10.37 2.54 -31.66
C LEU A 843 -11.76 3.05 -32.06
N THR A 844 -12.72 2.91 -31.16
CA THR A 844 -13.98 3.64 -31.21
C THR A 844 -13.91 4.73 -30.14
N LEU A 845 -13.99 5.99 -30.55
CA LEU A 845 -13.98 7.16 -29.68
C LEU A 845 -15.41 7.60 -29.38
N ASP A 846 -15.65 8.11 -28.16
CA ASP A 846 -16.94 8.69 -27.78
C ASP A 846 -17.29 9.91 -28.66
N PRO A 847 -18.58 10.26 -28.80
CA PRO A 847 -19.01 11.48 -29.47
C PRO A 847 -18.41 12.76 -28.88
N ALA A 848 -18.44 13.83 -29.66
CA ALA A 848 -18.13 15.19 -29.21
C ALA A 848 -19.10 15.63 -28.11
N ASP A 849 -18.58 16.39 -27.15
CA ASP A 849 -19.39 17.21 -26.23
C ASP A 849 -19.02 18.69 -26.36
N ALA A 850 -19.73 19.57 -25.63
CA ALA A 850 -19.54 21.01 -25.72
C ALA A 850 -18.12 21.48 -25.34
N ALA A 851 -17.46 20.76 -24.43
CA ALA A 851 -16.10 21.07 -23.99
C ALA A 851 -15.03 20.34 -24.82
N THR A 852 -15.38 19.25 -25.49
CA THR A 852 -14.45 18.32 -26.13
C THR A 852 -14.88 18.02 -27.58
N PRO A 853 -14.72 18.98 -28.51
CA PRO A 853 -15.10 18.80 -29.91
C PRO A 853 -14.12 17.94 -30.73
N ALA A 854 -12.92 17.69 -30.21
CA ALA A 854 -11.89 16.90 -30.87
C ALA A 854 -11.13 16.05 -29.85
N ALA A 855 -10.68 14.88 -30.30
CA ALA A 855 -9.79 14.01 -29.53
C ALA A 855 -8.33 14.32 -29.89
N ARG A 856 -7.45 14.20 -28.89
CA ARG A 856 -5.99 14.40 -29.02
C ARG A 856 -5.27 13.09 -28.72
N LEU A 857 -4.93 12.34 -29.77
CA LEU A 857 -4.39 10.99 -29.67
C LEU A 857 -2.86 10.95 -29.71
N PHE A 858 -2.27 10.19 -28.79
CA PHE A 858 -0.87 9.81 -28.79
C PHE A 858 -0.76 8.28 -28.84
N VAL A 859 0.22 7.80 -29.62
CA VAL A 859 0.52 6.37 -29.74
C VAL A 859 2.02 6.21 -29.57
N ALA A 860 2.43 5.46 -28.55
CA ALA A 860 3.81 5.21 -28.23
C ALA A 860 4.10 3.71 -28.21
N ARG A 861 5.14 3.30 -28.93
CA ARG A 861 5.76 2.00 -28.76
C ARG A 861 6.53 2.00 -27.43
N THR A 862 6.25 1.02 -26.58
CA THR A 862 6.90 0.91 -25.25
C THR A 862 7.73 -0.36 -25.09
N THR A 863 7.53 -1.37 -25.95
CA THR A 863 8.32 -2.61 -25.93
C THR A 863 9.47 -2.57 -26.96
N PRO A 864 10.63 -3.16 -26.66
CA PRO A 864 11.77 -3.20 -27.59
C PRO A 864 11.45 -3.86 -28.94
N ALA A 865 10.62 -4.92 -28.92
CA ALA A 865 10.22 -5.67 -30.11
C ALA A 865 8.95 -5.11 -30.80
N GLY A 866 8.36 -4.04 -30.27
CA GLY A 866 7.16 -3.43 -30.83
C GLY A 866 7.42 -2.74 -32.18
N ARG A 867 6.34 -2.46 -32.91
CA ARG A 867 6.37 -1.64 -34.14
C ARG A 867 5.82 -0.25 -33.84
N ASP A 868 6.24 0.74 -34.61
CA ASP A 868 5.59 2.05 -34.60
C ASP A 868 4.24 1.94 -35.32
N TYR A 869 3.25 2.72 -34.90
CA TYR A 869 1.92 2.70 -35.49
C TYR A 869 1.62 4.03 -36.17
N ALA A 870 0.98 3.97 -37.34
CA ALA A 870 0.40 5.13 -38.00
C ALA A 870 -1.08 5.26 -37.61
N VAL A 871 -1.51 6.48 -37.28
CA VAL A 871 -2.92 6.83 -37.09
C VAL A 871 -3.53 7.11 -38.46
N ALA A 872 -4.65 6.47 -38.79
CA ALA A 872 -5.38 6.76 -40.02
C ALA A 872 -6.18 8.07 -39.88
N GLY A 873 -5.81 9.09 -40.66
CA GLY A 873 -6.47 10.41 -40.67
C GLY A 873 -6.04 11.32 -39.53
N GLY A 874 -6.72 12.47 -39.42
CA GLY A 874 -6.43 13.51 -38.44
C GLY A 874 -5.27 14.44 -38.82
N THR A 875 -5.00 15.40 -37.93
CA THR A 875 -3.96 16.43 -38.13
C THR A 875 -2.86 16.27 -37.09
N ALA A 876 -1.60 16.11 -37.53
CA ALA A 876 -0.47 16.05 -36.61
C ALA A 876 -0.19 17.44 -36.00
N GLU A 877 -0.22 17.54 -34.68
CA GLU A 877 0.13 18.77 -33.96
C GLU A 877 0.53 18.43 -32.52
N ARG A 878 1.45 19.23 -31.95
CA ARG A 878 1.89 19.10 -30.53
C ARG A 878 2.32 17.67 -30.15
N GLY A 879 2.96 16.97 -31.09
CA GLY A 879 3.44 15.59 -30.90
C GLY A 879 2.37 14.50 -30.93
N GLY A 880 1.09 14.84 -31.16
CA GLY A 880 -0.02 13.89 -31.29
C GLY A 880 -0.83 14.12 -32.56
N VAL A 881 -2.00 13.47 -32.66
CA VAL A 881 -2.92 13.57 -33.80
C VAL A 881 -4.29 14.09 -33.33
N THR A 882 -4.77 15.19 -33.95
CA THR A 882 -6.10 15.76 -33.73
C THR A 882 -7.09 14.97 -34.55
N LEU A 883 -8.16 14.50 -33.92
CA LEU A 883 -9.25 13.83 -34.60
C LEU A 883 -10.54 14.59 -34.29
N PRO A 884 -11.22 15.19 -35.28
CA PRO A 884 -12.51 15.82 -35.03
C PRO A 884 -13.50 14.75 -34.56
N LEU A 885 -14.20 15.03 -33.46
CA LEU A 885 -15.26 14.16 -32.98
C LEU A 885 -16.59 14.56 -33.63
N ALA A 886 -17.47 13.59 -33.80
CA ALA A 886 -18.81 13.79 -34.37
C ALA A 886 -19.88 13.65 -33.28
N THR A 887 -21.14 13.91 -33.60
CA THR A 887 -22.29 13.64 -32.71
C THR A 887 -22.54 12.14 -32.49
N THR A 888 -21.83 11.29 -33.22
CA THR A 888 -21.83 9.83 -33.08
C THR A 888 -20.40 9.32 -32.85
N PRO A 889 -20.22 8.10 -32.32
CA PRO A 889 -18.89 7.55 -32.08
C PRO A 889 -18.03 7.52 -33.37
N VAL A 890 -16.75 7.86 -33.24
CA VAL A 890 -15.80 7.93 -34.38
C VAL A 890 -14.85 6.74 -34.33
N GLU A 891 -14.67 6.04 -35.45
CA GLU A 891 -13.68 4.97 -35.55
C GLU A 891 -12.36 5.47 -36.15
N VAL A 892 -11.25 5.06 -35.52
CA VAL A 892 -9.89 5.38 -35.96
C VAL A 892 -9.07 4.11 -35.98
N THR A 893 -8.42 3.85 -37.11
CA THR A 893 -7.57 2.65 -37.26
C THR A 893 -6.10 3.03 -37.09
N LEU A 894 -5.42 2.28 -36.23
CA LEU A 894 -3.97 2.30 -36.05
C LEU A 894 -3.39 1.07 -36.75
N ARG A 895 -2.38 1.28 -37.60
CA ARG A 895 -1.71 0.19 -38.34
C ARG A 895 -0.23 0.17 -38.02
N PRO A 896 0.39 -1.01 -37.85
CA PRO A 896 1.84 -1.11 -37.80
C PRO A 896 2.45 -0.50 -39.06
N ARG A 897 3.52 0.27 -38.88
CA ARG A 897 4.36 0.77 -39.98
C ARG A 897 5.25 -0.33 -40.55
#